data_AF-A0A8E0QV18-F1
#
_entry.id   AF-A0A8E0QV18-F1
#
_cell.length_a   1.000
_cell.length_b   1.000
_cell.length_c   1.000
_cell.angle_alpha   90.00
_cell.angle_beta   90.00
_cell.angle_gamma   90.00
#
_symmetry.space_group_name_H-M   'P 1'
#
loop_
_entity.id
_entity.type
_entity.pdbx_description
1 polymer ?
#
loop_
_entity_poly.entity_id
_entity_poly.type
_entity_poly.pdbx_seq_one_letter_code
_entity_poly.pdbx_strand_id
1 'polypeptide(L)'
;MASEFEKPRESPSLHTVTQVELGDCGSSSTICQSRYQRWAGSIKNLETRGIEPVPPEDRQKPTTSDSFHMLLIWFSMGMAVSHMVVGSIGTLVMNLNFTDAALCAVFGNLAGGLAVGYMSTWGPRSGNRTLVMTRYFMGYYPNKVCCLLNVLTNLGYGMINAMVGGQILSKLSGGSVSVIVGIIIVALGSGIMATFGMRIFHIYERFAWLPQLLTFCILAGSAIPQFDLHTKSVGSSDEINAKRLGFFSLCMSSALSWAPSAADFYVYYPSTVRPWKTWLVTTIGGCGAMMISLLLGVGLGTGVASSVRWQALYDGTPGSLLMAGYDRLGVFGKICAFINVLTVVSNNGPGSYSMAMNFQMLGDIWSRIPRPIFTIASTVIYTACAIGGRNFLYQIFKNFLPLIGYWIVIWFTIAVEEDVLFNRCRGYDWTIWNDWRKLPVGVAAGVSFLIGWAGAIVGMTKFADSSGAKQDQVYYTGPIANATTGGCDLGIWLGLGFTAISFPALRLLELQMLEEMKSIMEQLAARVKSGPLAILTTDVSHVSFGRLAPYILACLAAYPVLCSFLRFRKMRWLHRKYNFPTRESLARMTDDEAWEIQRVILQQEFPFIFVKALQFALFRTYGIPTISGLLTATSQFSKPETSLKRYTDTSALIQEFMGHRPSSERACVALARTRFLHTGYRAAGKIQEDDMLYTLGLFAIQPVRFIEKFEWRTLSDMEKCAIGTFWKSIGDGLDISYENLPSSKTGFRDGLHWLEEIMAWSDDYEVRSMLPDKKNRETADQTTAVLVYMIPGPLQHIGLKFVSFMMDDRLRKAMLYDPPPPAYTRVFSFLLRARRFVMRYLALPRPYFLRYEPYTDNPDEHNRVFITQWDAAPYYVKPTFWNRWGPTAWLTWALGKPLPGDMGDKYYPQGYYTADVGPKYFEGKGRQTMEKIVEELKVSRTGKCPFI
;
A
#
# COMPACT_ATOMS: atom_id res chain seq x y z
N MET A 1 -82.79 -3.69 -14.86
CA MET A 1 -81.94 -2.54 -14.49
C MET A 1 -80.48 -3.03 -14.55
N ALA A 2 -79.88 -3.28 -15.73
CA ALA A 2 -79.39 -2.34 -16.76
C ALA A 2 -78.33 -1.38 -16.17
N SER A 3 -77.02 -1.70 -16.30
CA SER A 3 -76.04 -1.26 -17.34
C SER A 3 -75.37 0.08 -16.91
N GLU A 4 -74.05 0.30 -16.87
CA GLU A 4 -72.99 0.33 -17.91
C GLU A 4 -71.62 0.59 -17.20
N PHE A 5 -70.56 -0.16 -17.50
CA PHE A 5 -69.37 0.21 -18.30
C PHE A 5 -68.41 1.30 -17.78
N GLU A 6 -67.13 0.89 -17.68
CA GLU A 6 -65.90 1.66 -17.49
C GLU A 6 -65.67 2.79 -18.51
N LYS A 7 -65.06 3.90 -18.06
CA LYS A 7 -64.07 4.69 -18.84
C LYS A 7 -63.19 5.59 -17.95
N PRO A 8 -61.94 5.91 -18.38
CA PRO A 8 -60.86 6.42 -17.55
C PRO A 8 -60.79 7.96 -17.50
N ARG A 9 -60.18 8.52 -16.45
CA ARG A 9 -59.87 9.97 -16.36
C ARG A 9 -58.57 10.28 -17.10
N GLU A 10 -58.72 11.01 -18.21
CA GLU A 10 -57.64 11.68 -18.94
C GLU A 10 -57.08 12.87 -18.13
N SER A 11 -55.76 13.00 -18.11
CA SER A 11 -55.03 14.19 -17.66
C SER A 11 -54.98 15.24 -18.77
N PRO A 12 -55.19 16.53 -18.49
CA PRO A 12 -55.22 17.56 -19.52
C PRO A 12 -53.83 17.83 -20.11
N SER A 13 -53.83 17.96 -21.43
CA SER A 13 -52.72 18.27 -22.33
C SER A 13 -52.04 19.61 -22.02
N LEU A 14 -50.72 19.58 -21.86
CA LEU A 14 -49.84 20.75 -21.89
C LEU A 14 -49.48 21.09 -23.34
N HIS A 15 -50.34 21.86 -24.01
CA HIS A 15 -49.94 22.69 -25.13
C HIS A 15 -50.64 24.03 -25.03
N THR A 16 -49.86 25.10 -25.22
CA THR A 16 -50.25 26.50 -25.42
C THR A 16 -50.34 27.38 -24.16
N VAL A 17 -49.17 27.79 -23.67
CA VAL A 17 -48.94 29.22 -23.39
C VAL A 17 -47.64 29.60 -24.10
N THR A 18 -47.80 30.25 -25.25
CA THR A 18 -46.75 30.82 -26.09
C THR A 18 -46.33 32.20 -25.58
N GLN A 19 -45.02 32.45 -25.67
CA GLN A 19 -44.36 33.71 -26.01
C GLN A 19 -44.60 34.96 -25.14
N VAL A 20 -43.48 35.40 -24.55
CA VAL A 20 -43.03 36.73 -24.07
C VAL A 20 -42.35 36.42 -22.72
N GLU A 21 -41.04 36.17 -22.64
CA GLU A 21 -39.93 37.07 -22.95
C GLU A 21 -38.75 36.30 -23.60
N LEU A 22 -38.39 36.71 -24.81
CA LEU A 22 -37.10 36.42 -25.43
C LEU A 22 -36.06 37.35 -24.80
N GLY A 23 -35.43 36.89 -23.72
CA GLY A 23 -34.23 37.47 -23.14
C GLY A 23 -33.04 36.55 -23.41
N ASP A 24 -32.31 36.89 -24.47
CA ASP A 24 -30.98 36.43 -24.87
C ASP A 24 -30.16 35.69 -23.78
N CYS A 25 -30.14 34.36 -23.81
CA CYS A 25 -29.05 33.58 -23.23
C CYS A 25 -28.88 32.25 -23.96
N GLY A 26 -28.56 32.35 -25.25
CA GLY A 26 -27.81 31.29 -25.91
C GLY A 26 -26.44 31.18 -25.27
N SER A 27 -26.30 30.34 -24.23
CA SER A 27 -25.01 29.81 -23.82
C SER A 27 -24.96 28.32 -24.17
N SER A 28 -24.78 28.04 -25.45
CA SER A 28 -23.94 26.91 -25.84
C SER A 28 -22.62 27.08 -25.11
N SER A 29 -22.43 26.34 -24.01
CA SER A 29 -21.13 26.28 -23.34
C SER A 29 -20.18 25.61 -24.32
N THR A 30 -19.46 26.40 -25.10
CA THR A 30 -18.40 25.97 -26.01
C THR A 30 -17.27 25.40 -25.17
N ILE A 31 -17.40 24.14 -24.74
CA ILE A 31 -16.28 23.36 -24.22
C ILE A 31 -15.27 23.31 -25.37
N CYS A 32 -14.08 23.86 -25.14
CA CYS A 32 -13.00 23.87 -26.12
C CYS A 32 -12.66 22.42 -26.51
N GLN A 33 -13.23 21.94 -27.62
CA GLN A 33 -13.04 20.56 -28.07
C GLN A 33 -11.59 20.35 -28.48
N SER A 34 -10.96 19.33 -27.89
CA SER A 34 -9.57 18.98 -28.18
C SER A 34 -9.40 18.62 -29.66
N ARG A 35 -8.18 18.76 -30.20
CA ARG A 35 -7.87 18.35 -31.59
C ARG A 35 -8.28 16.90 -31.87
N TYR A 36 -8.15 16.02 -30.87
CA TYR A 36 -8.59 14.64 -30.93
C TYR A 36 -10.12 14.52 -31.02
N GLN A 37 -10.89 15.25 -30.21
CA GLN A 37 -12.36 15.20 -30.26
C GLN A 37 -12.93 15.65 -31.61
N ARG A 38 -12.30 16.66 -32.24
CA ARG A 38 -12.66 17.12 -33.59
C ARG A 38 -12.33 16.08 -34.67
N TRP A 39 -11.14 15.49 -34.62
CA TRP A 39 -10.75 14.41 -35.53
C TRP A 39 -11.64 13.17 -35.34
N ALA A 40 -11.85 12.74 -34.09
CA ALA A 40 -12.67 11.59 -33.77
C ALA A 40 -14.14 11.80 -34.18
N GLY A 41 -14.67 13.01 -34.03
CA GLY A 41 -16.01 13.38 -34.52
C GLY A 41 -16.15 13.40 -36.04
N SER A 42 -15.05 13.56 -36.78
CA SER A 42 -15.03 13.46 -38.25
C SER A 42 -15.12 12.02 -38.77
N ILE A 43 -14.82 11.02 -37.92
CA ILE A 43 -14.93 9.60 -38.26
C ILE A 43 -16.34 9.12 -37.92
N LYS A 44 -17.12 8.81 -38.95
CA LYS A 44 -18.48 8.28 -38.81
C LYS A 44 -18.45 7.02 -37.92
N ASN A 45 -19.28 7.02 -36.87
CA ASN A 45 -19.48 5.93 -35.90
C ASN A 45 -18.39 5.73 -34.81
N LEU A 46 -17.40 6.61 -34.68
CA LEU A 46 -16.44 6.55 -33.58
C LEU A 46 -17.01 7.21 -32.31
N GLU A 47 -17.01 6.50 -31.19
CA GLU A 47 -17.53 7.03 -29.92
C GLU A 47 -16.54 8.02 -29.29
N THR A 48 -16.94 9.29 -29.18
CA THR A 48 -16.15 10.40 -28.63
C THR A 48 -16.43 10.71 -27.17
N ARG A 49 -17.54 10.19 -26.63
CA ARG A 49 -18.00 10.43 -25.25
C ARG A 49 -17.20 9.59 -24.25
N GLY A 50 -16.83 10.21 -23.14
CA GLY A 50 -16.17 9.55 -22.01
C GLY A 50 -17.17 9.08 -20.95
N ILE A 51 -16.92 9.55 -19.72
CA ILE A 51 -17.68 9.19 -18.51
C ILE A 51 -19.00 9.96 -18.35
N GLU A 52 -19.29 10.91 -19.25
CA GLU A 52 -20.49 11.74 -19.22
C GLU A 52 -21.75 10.89 -19.47
N PRO A 53 -22.86 11.16 -18.75
CA PRO A 53 -24.12 10.46 -18.97
C PRO A 53 -24.62 10.64 -20.40
N VAL A 54 -25.30 9.60 -20.91
CA VAL A 54 -25.98 9.66 -22.20
C VAL A 54 -27.36 10.29 -21.99
N PRO A 55 -27.64 11.47 -22.57
CA PRO A 55 -28.92 12.14 -22.41
C PRO A 55 -30.00 11.38 -23.20
N PRO A 56 -31.28 11.52 -22.81
CA PRO A 56 -32.38 10.73 -23.39
C PRO A 56 -32.47 10.80 -24.92
N GLU A 57 -32.16 11.96 -25.52
CA GLU A 57 -32.20 12.21 -26.97
C GLU A 57 -31.14 11.43 -27.77
N ASP A 58 -30.01 11.09 -27.15
CA ASP A 58 -28.91 10.34 -27.78
C ASP A 58 -29.07 8.82 -27.58
N ARG A 59 -30.13 8.38 -26.90
CA ARG A 59 -30.43 6.97 -26.66
C ARG A 59 -31.18 6.35 -27.83
N GLN A 60 -31.06 5.02 -27.94
CA GLN A 60 -31.74 4.25 -28.98
C GLN A 60 -33.26 4.30 -28.78
N LYS A 61 -33.99 4.28 -29.90
CA LYS A 61 -35.45 4.23 -29.86
C LYS A 61 -35.92 2.88 -29.32
N PRO A 62 -36.97 2.84 -28.47
CA PRO A 62 -37.49 1.59 -27.94
C PRO A 62 -37.91 0.63 -29.05
N THR A 63 -37.31 -0.54 -29.09
CA THR A 63 -37.62 -1.59 -30.06
C THR A 63 -38.02 -2.87 -29.33
N THR A 64 -38.92 -3.66 -29.92
CA THR A 64 -39.35 -4.95 -29.35
C THR A 64 -38.21 -5.97 -29.23
N SER A 65 -37.13 -5.80 -29.98
CA SER A 65 -35.94 -6.66 -29.95
C SER A 65 -34.89 -6.27 -28.88
N ASP A 66 -35.04 -5.14 -28.19
CA ASP A 66 -34.03 -4.62 -27.25
C ASP A 66 -33.67 -5.63 -26.16
N SER A 67 -34.67 -6.30 -25.58
CA SER A 67 -34.46 -7.32 -24.54
C SER A 67 -33.73 -8.56 -25.06
N PHE A 68 -33.94 -8.93 -26.33
CA PHE A 68 -33.23 -10.03 -26.96
C PHE A 68 -31.77 -9.66 -27.27
N HIS A 69 -31.52 -8.43 -27.71
CA HIS A 69 -30.16 -7.92 -27.88
C HIS A 69 -29.39 -7.87 -26.55
N MET A 70 -30.04 -7.43 -25.48
CA MET A 70 -29.46 -7.46 -24.12
C MET A 70 -29.05 -8.88 -23.71
N LEU A 71 -29.90 -9.88 -23.97
CA LEU A 71 -29.60 -11.29 -23.70
C LEU A 71 -28.40 -11.77 -24.52
N LEU A 72 -28.41 -11.53 -25.83
CA LEU A 72 -27.36 -12.00 -26.74
C LEU A 72 -25.98 -11.42 -26.41
N ILE A 73 -25.90 -10.16 -26.00
CA ILE A 73 -24.62 -9.53 -25.62
C ILE A 73 -23.98 -10.28 -24.45
N TRP A 74 -24.75 -10.51 -23.37
CA TRP A 74 -24.23 -11.24 -22.21
C TRP A 74 -24.01 -12.71 -22.49
N PHE A 75 -24.85 -13.30 -23.34
CA PHE A 75 -24.67 -14.69 -23.77
C PHE A 75 -23.36 -14.87 -24.55
N SER A 76 -23.06 -13.97 -25.47
CA SER A 76 -21.82 -13.97 -26.24
C SER A 76 -20.59 -13.73 -25.35
N MET A 77 -20.62 -12.67 -24.53
CA MET A 77 -19.52 -12.33 -23.61
C MET A 77 -19.25 -13.45 -22.60
N GLY A 78 -20.28 -14.14 -22.12
CA GLY A 78 -20.15 -15.23 -21.15
C GLY A 78 -19.57 -16.53 -21.72
N MET A 79 -19.53 -16.71 -23.05
CA MET A 79 -18.99 -17.91 -23.71
C MET A 79 -17.47 -17.84 -23.89
N ALA A 80 -16.74 -17.44 -22.85
CA ALA A 80 -15.29 -17.34 -22.87
C ALA A 80 -14.60 -18.64 -22.42
N VAL A 81 -13.56 -19.06 -23.16
CA VAL A 81 -12.73 -20.23 -22.76
C VAL A 81 -12.07 -20.04 -21.39
N SER A 82 -11.85 -18.80 -20.93
CA SER A 82 -11.32 -18.56 -19.59
C SER A 82 -12.24 -19.08 -18.48
N HIS A 83 -13.57 -19.10 -18.66
CA HIS A 83 -14.49 -19.72 -17.71
C HIS A 83 -14.38 -21.25 -17.73
N MET A 84 -14.02 -21.85 -18.86
CA MET A 84 -13.71 -23.29 -18.95
C MET A 84 -12.49 -23.65 -18.10
N VAL A 85 -11.49 -22.77 -18.05
CA VAL A 85 -10.33 -22.93 -17.17
C VAL A 85 -10.73 -22.85 -15.70
N VAL A 86 -11.64 -21.93 -15.34
CA VAL A 86 -12.18 -21.87 -13.98
C VAL A 86 -12.89 -23.17 -13.63
N GLY A 87 -13.70 -23.71 -14.54
CA GLY A 87 -14.38 -24.99 -14.36
C GLY A 87 -13.43 -26.16 -14.10
N SER A 88 -12.32 -26.24 -14.85
CA SER A 88 -11.37 -27.35 -14.73
C SER A 88 -10.60 -27.37 -13.40
N ILE A 89 -10.51 -26.23 -12.69
CA ILE A 89 -9.89 -26.15 -11.36
C ILE A 89 -10.62 -27.05 -10.36
N GLY A 90 -11.95 -27.14 -10.42
CA GLY A 90 -12.73 -27.94 -9.49
C GLY A 90 -12.31 -29.42 -9.50
N THR A 91 -12.01 -29.96 -10.68
CA THR A 91 -11.65 -31.37 -10.84
C THR A 91 -10.14 -31.59 -10.86
N LEU A 92 -9.37 -30.82 -11.65
CA LEU A 92 -7.92 -31.03 -11.81
C LEU A 92 -7.10 -30.59 -10.61
N VAL A 93 -7.55 -29.56 -9.90
CA VAL A 93 -6.82 -29.00 -8.76
C VAL A 93 -7.45 -29.46 -7.46
N MET A 94 -8.76 -29.28 -7.32
CA MET A 94 -9.44 -29.51 -6.04
C MET A 94 -9.82 -30.97 -5.85
N ASN A 95 -9.73 -31.80 -6.90
CA ASN A 95 -10.05 -33.23 -6.88
C ASN A 95 -11.48 -33.50 -6.39
N LEU A 96 -12.42 -32.63 -6.76
CA LEU A 96 -13.85 -32.88 -6.63
C LEU A 96 -14.32 -33.81 -7.74
N ASN A 97 -15.31 -34.64 -7.44
CA ASN A 97 -16.01 -35.41 -8.47
C ASN A 97 -16.80 -34.47 -9.41
N PHE A 98 -17.24 -35.01 -10.54
CA PHE A 98 -17.99 -34.24 -11.53
C PHE A 98 -19.22 -33.56 -10.93
N THR A 99 -20.02 -34.28 -10.14
CA THR A 99 -21.31 -33.80 -9.62
C THR A 99 -21.14 -32.64 -8.64
N ASP A 100 -20.23 -32.76 -7.69
CA ASP A 100 -19.88 -31.73 -6.70
C ASP A 100 -19.39 -30.47 -7.41
N ALA A 101 -18.45 -30.63 -8.35
CA ALA A 101 -17.91 -29.52 -9.11
C ALA A 101 -18.99 -28.87 -9.99
N ALA A 102 -19.79 -29.65 -10.73
CA ALA A 102 -20.84 -29.15 -11.59
C ALA A 102 -21.90 -28.35 -10.82
N LEU A 103 -22.38 -28.85 -9.68
CA LEU A 103 -23.36 -28.16 -8.84
C LEU A 103 -22.78 -26.86 -8.26
N CYS A 104 -21.55 -26.90 -7.74
CA CYS A 104 -20.87 -25.70 -7.23
C CYS A 104 -20.66 -24.65 -8.33
N ALA A 105 -20.31 -25.08 -9.54
CA ALA A 105 -20.12 -24.20 -10.68
C ALA A 105 -21.43 -23.53 -11.12
N VAL A 106 -22.53 -24.30 -11.23
CA VAL A 106 -23.85 -23.79 -11.64
C VAL A 106 -24.41 -22.82 -10.60
N PHE A 107 -24.50 -23.23 -9.33
CA PHE A 107 -25.11 -22.39 -8.30
C PHE A 107 -24.22 -21.21 -7.90
N GLY A 108 -22.89 -21.38 -7.90
CA GLY A 108 -21.95 -20.29 -7.66
C GLY A 108 -22.08 -19.22 -8.74
N ASN A 109 -22.06 -19.63 -10.01
CA ASN A 109 -22.25 -18.72 -11.15
C ASN A 109 -23.61 -18.00 -11.10
N LEU A 110 -24.70 -18.72 -10.76
CA LEU A 110 -26.02 -18.11 -10.60
C LEU A 110 -26.01 -17.04 -9.50
N ALA A 111 -25.45 -17.35 -8.33
CA ALA A 111 -25.36 -16.40 -7.21
C ALA A 111 -24.63 -15.11 -7.61
N GLY A 112 -23.50 -15.22 -8.30
CA GLY A 112 -22.77 -14.04 -8.79
C GLY A 112 -23.51 -13.30 -9.93
N GLY A 113 -24.15 -14.02 -10.85
CA GLY A 113 -24.86 -13.44 -11.97
C GLY A 113 -26.17 -12.72 -11.60
N LEU A 114 -26.77 -13.04 -10.45
CA LEU A 114 -27.89 -12.27 -9.89
C LEU A 114 -27.46 -10.83 -9.56
N ALA A 115 -26.23 -10.65 -9.04
CA ALA A 115 -25.67 -9.33 -8.74
C ALA A 115 -25.36 -8.53 -10.03
N VAL A 116 -24.86 -9.21 -11.07
CA VAL A 116 -24.63 -8.60 -12.39
C VAL A 116 -25.94 -8.09 -12.97
N GLY A 117 -26.99 -8.91 -12.97
CA GLY A 117 -28.32 -8.51 -13.43
C GLY A 117 -28.86 -7.31 -12.66
N TYR A 118 -28.65 -7.27 -11.33
CA TYR A 118 -29.09 -6.15 -10.49
C TYR A 118 -28.40 -4.86 -10.89
N MET A 119 -27.07 -4.89 -11.02
CA MET A 119 -26.29 -3.71 -11.38
C MET A 119 -26.60 -3.22 -12.80
N SER A 120 -26.91 -4.13 -13.73
CA SER A 120 -27.33 -3.78 -15.08
C SER A 120 -28.63 -2.96 -15.15
N THR A 121 -29.54 -3.09 -14.18
CA THR A 121 -30.81 -2.33 -14.19
C THR A 121 -30.61 -0.81 -14.14
N TRP A 122 -29.47 -0.36 -13.63
CA TRP A 122 -29.14 1.05 -13.47
C TRP A 122 -28.71 1.73 -14.77
N GLY A 123 -28.24 0.97 -15.77
CA GLY A 123 -27.76 1.51 -17.04
C GLY A 123 -28.84 2.28 -17.81
N PRO A 124 -29.97 1.66 -18.18
CA PRO A 124 -31.05 2.35 -18.90
C PRO A 124 -31.71 3.47 -18.08
N ARG A 125 -31.78 3.31 -16.75
CA ARG A 125 -32.41 4.31 -15.86
C ARG A 125 -31.59 5.58 -15.76
N SER A 126 -30.30 5.46 -15.51
CA SER A 126 -29.42 6.60 -15.22
C SER A 126 -28.76 7.18 -16.46
N GLY A 127 -28.45 6.35 -17.46
CA GLY A 127 -27.52 6.72 -18.55
C GLY A 127 -26.08 6.93 -18.07
N ASN A 128 -25.79 6.66 -16.80
CA ASN A 128 -24.46 6.75 -16.21
C ASN A 128 -23.74 5.41 -16.30
N ARG A 129 -22.40 5.47 -16.39
CA ARG A 129 -21.56 4.29 -16.22
C ARG A 129 -21.68 3.75 -14.79
N THR A 130 -21.46 2.45 -14.61
CA THR A 130 -21.67 1.69 -13.36
C THR A 130 -20.97 2.34 -12.15
N LEU A 131 -19.68 2.67 -12.29
CA LEU A 131 -18.92 3.31 -11.21
C LEU A 131 -19.10 4.83 -11.13
N VAL A 132 -19.74 5.48 -12.11
CA VAL A 132 -20.24 6.86 -11.92
C VAL A 132 -21.50 6.81 -11.06
N MET A 133 -22.39 5.85 -11.34
CA MET A 133 -23.60 5.61 -10.58
C MET A 133 -23.31 5.19 -9.13
N THR A 134 -22.21 4.47 -8.90
CA THR A 134 -21.75 4.11 -7.54
C THR A 134 -21.41 5.33 -6.68
N ARG A 135 -21.14 6.52 -7.25
CA ARG A 135 -20.92 7.75 -6.46
C ARG A 135 -22.13 8.13 -5.61
N TYR A 136 -23.33 7.77 -6.05
CA TYR A 136 -24.56 7.97 -5.30
C TYR A 136 -24.68 7.02 -4.10
N PHE A 137 -23.96 5.89 -4.13
CA PHE A 137 -23.97 4.91 -3.07
C PHE A 137 -22.83 5.09 -2.07
N MET A 138 -21.61 5.14 -2.61
CA MET A 138 -20.39 5.15 -1.81
C MET A 138 -19.83 6.55 -1.55
N GLY A 139 -20.40 7.58 -2.17
CA GLY A 139 -19.86 8.92 -2.16
C GLY A 139 -18.72 9.15 -3.15
N TYR A 140 -18.38 10.42 -3.36
CA TYR A 140 -17.50 10.84 -4.46
C TYR A 140 -16.06 10.33 -4.34
N TYR A 141 -15.48 10.37 -3.13
CA TYR A 141 -14.08 9.98 -2.89
C TYR A 141 -13.90 8.47 -2.69
N PRO A 142 -14.68 7.78 -1.82
CA PRO A 142 -14.51 6.34 -1.60
C PRO A 142 -14.69 5.54 -2.89
N ASN A 143 -15.62 5.96 -3.76
CA ASN A 143 -15.83 5.33 -5.06
C ASN A 143 -14.58 5.33 -5.98
N LYS A 144 -13.65 6.27 -5.82
CA LYS A 144 -12.39 6.25 -6.59
C LYS A 144 -11.53 5.03 -6.28
N VAL A 145 -11.61 4.51 -5.06
CA VAL A 145 -10.97 3.25 -4.68
C VAL A 145 -11.57 2.09 -5.47
N CYS A 146 -12.90 2.05 -5.60
CA CYS A 146 -13.59 1.05 -6.42
C CYS A 146 -13.23 1.18 -7.91
N CYS A 147 -13.10 2.39 -8.44
CA CYS A 147 -12.59 2.61 -9.80
C CYS A 147 -11.19 2.01 -9.98
N LEU A 148 -10.27 2.22 -9.03
CA LEU A 148 -8.93 1.66 -9.08
C LEU A 148 -8.94 0.11 -8.99
N LEU A 149 -9.74 -0.44 -8.07
CA LEU A 149 -9.87 -1.90 -7.91
C LEU A 149 -10.50 -2.55 -9.15
N ASN A 150 -11.45 -1.89 -9.81
CA ASN A 150 -12.01 -2.41 -11.06
C ASN A 150 -11.02 -2.33 -12.22
N VAL A 151 -10.17 -1.29 -12.29
CA VAL A 151 -9.05 -1.25 -13.25
C VAL A 151 -8.14 -2.46 -13.04
N LEU A 152 -7.76 -2.76 -11.80
CA LEU A 152 -6.93 -3.94 -11.49
C LEU A 152 -7.63 -5.25 -11.86
N THR A 153 -8.94 -5.34 -11.61
CA THR A 153 -9.77 -6.50 -11.97
C THR A 153 -9.75 -6.73 -13.49
N ASN A 154 -10.00 -5.69 -14.28
CA ASN A 154 -9.97 -5.78 -15.74
C ASN A 154 -8.57 -6.05 -16.30
N LEU A 155 -7.50 -5.49 -15.71
CA LEU A 155 -6.12 -5.83 -16.08
C LEU A 155 -5.82 -7.31 -15.86
N GLY A 156 -6.24 -7.86 -14.71
CA GLY A 156 -6.01 -9.27 -14.41
C GLY A 156 -6.80 -10.22 -15.31
N TYR A 157 -8.06 -9.92 -15.61
CA TYR A 157 -8.83 -10.69 -16.60
C TYR A 157 -8.27 -10.56 -18.01
N GLY A 158 -7.80 -9.38 -18.41
CA GLY A 158 -7.15 -9.18 -19.71
C GLY A 158 -5.85 -9.95 -19.84
N MET A 159 -5.06 -10.00 -18.76
CA MET A 159 -3.88 -10.83 -18.66
C MET A 159 -4.22 -12.32 -18.82
N ILE A 160 -5.20 -12.82 -18.04
CA ILE A 160 -5.68 -14.21 -18.07
C ILE A 160 -6.15 -14.60 -19.48
N ASN A 161 -7.02 -13.80 -20.07
CA ASN A 161 -7.58 -14.04 -21.39
C ASN A 161 -6.45 -14.10 -22.44
N ALA A 162 -5.55 -13.11 -22.45
CA ALA A 162 -4.43 -13.10 -23.40
C ALA A 162 -3.52 -14.33 -23.27
N MET A 163 -3.25 -14.82 -22.05
CA MET A 163 -2.49 -16.05 -21.82
C MET A 163 -3.21 -17.29 -22.37
N VAL A 164 -4.51 -17.46 -22.08
CA VAL A 164 -5.30 -18.60 -22.57
C VAL A 164 -5.31 -18.60 -24.10
N GLY A 165 -5.61 -17.47 -24.73
CA GLY A 165 -5.63 -17.37 -26.19
C GLY A 165 -4.25 -17.62 -26.81
N GLY A 166 -3.17 -17.12 -26.20
CA GLY A 166 -1.80 -17.35 -26.67
C GLY A 166 -1.35 -18.81 -26.56
N GLN A 167 -1.76 -19.50 -25.50
CA GLN A 167 -1.51 -20.94 -25.33
C GLN A 167 -2.26 -21.77 -26.37
N ILE A 168 -3.52 -21.44 -26.65
CA ILE A 168 -4.31 -22.11 -27.69
C ILE A 168 -3.65 -21.93 -29.06
N LEU A 169 -3.27 -20.70 -29.42
CA LEU A 169 -2.59 -20.41 -30.70
C LEU A 169 -1.27 -21.18 -30.85
N SER A 170 -0.48 -21.27 -29.78
CA SER A 170 0.77 -22.00 -29.79
C SER A 170 0.56 -23.50 -30.02
N LYS A 171 -0.48 -24.09 -29.40
CA LYS A 171 -0.82 -25.51 -29.58
C LYS A 171 -1.39 -25.80 -30.96
N LEU A 172 -2.20 -24.89 -31.51
CA LEU A 172 -2.75 -25.01 -32.87
C LEU A 172 -1.65 -25.10 -33.93
N SER A 173 -0.59 -24.30 -33.77
CA SER A 173 0.48 -24.17 -34.74
C SER A 173 1.58 -25.24 -34.59
N GLY A 174 1.44 -26.16 -33.63
CA GLY A 174 2.47 -27.16 -33.32
C GLY A 174 3.74 -26.54 -32.70
N GLY A 175 3.64 -25.36 -32.08
CA GLY A 175 4.76 -24.66 -31.46
C GLY A 175 5.50 -23.66 -32.36
N SER A 176 5.15 -23.58 -33.66
CA SER A 176 5.73 -22.57 -34.58
C SER A 176 5.44 -21.12 -34.17
N VAL A 177 4.27 -20.87 -33.57
CA VAL A 177 3.92 -19.62 -32.90
C VAL A 177 4.19 -19.82 -31.42
N SER A 178 5.13 -19.05 -30.88
CA SER A 178 5.40 -19.10 -29.44
C SER A 178 4.20 -18.56 -28.65
N VAL A 179 4.04 -19.00 -27.40
CA VAL A 179 2.99 -18.50 -26.51
C VAL A 179 3.05 -16.96 -26.38
N ILE A 180 4.26 -16.38 -26.39
CA ILE A 180 4.46 -14.93 -26.34
C ILE A 180 3.87 -14.23 -27.58
N VAL A 181 4.15 -14.75 -28.77
CA VAL A 181 3.59 -14.20 -30.02
C VAL A 181 2.07 -14.35 -30.03
N GLY A 182 1.54 -15.49 -29.58
CA GLY A 182 0.11 -15.71 -29.42
C GLY A 182 -0.56 -14.71 -28.46
N ILE A 183 0.07 -14.43 -27.31
CA ILE A 183 -0.38 -13.42 -26.34
C ILE A 183 -0.48 -12.04 -27.02
N ILE A 184 0.54 -11.64 -27.77
CA ILE A 184 0.56 -10.34 -28.47
C ILE A 184 -0.58 -10.26 -29.50
N ILE A 185 -0.80 -11.32 -30.29
CA ILE A 185 -1.88 -11.36 -31.29
C ILE A 185 -3.26 -11.16 -30.62
N VAL A 186 -3.54 -11.90 -29.55
CA VAL A 186 -4.82 -11.82 -28.83
C VAL A 186 -5.00 -10.47 -28.16
N ALA A 187 -3.93 -9.92 -27.57
CA ALA A 187 -3.95 -8.62 -26.93
C ALA A 187 -4.20 -7.49 -27.93
N LEU A 188 -3.54 -7.52 -29.10
CA LEU A 188 -3.75 -6.56 -30.18
C LEU A 188 -5.18 -6.64 -30.71
N GLY A 189 -5.71 -7.84 -30.97
CA GLY A 189 -7.10 -8.03 -31.39
C GLY A 189 -8.10 -7.43 -30.40
N SER A 190 -7.88 -7.67 -29.10
CA SER A 190 -8.72 -7.13 -28.02
C SER A 190 -8.62 -5.60 -27.91
N GLY A 191 -7.39 -5.06 -27.99
CA GLY A 191 -7.13 -3.62 -27.88
C GLY A 191 -7.69 -2.83 -29.06
N ILE A 192 -7.61 -3.38 -30.28
CA ILE A 192 -8.22 -2.79 -31.48
C ILE A 192 -9.73 -2.69 -31.29
N MET A 193 -10.39 -3.77 -30.89
CA MET A 193 -11.84 -3.78 -30.68
C MET A 193 -12.28 -2.79 -29.60
N ALA A 194 -11.54 -2.70 -28.48
CA ALA A 194 -11.84 -1.77 -27.39
C ALA A 194 -11.63 -0.29 -27.78
N THR A 195 -10.73 0.00 -28.72
CA THR A 195 -10.40 1.38 -29.13
C THR A 195 -11.54 2.03 -29.92
N PHE A 196 -12.22 1.29 -30.79
CA PHE A 196 -13.26 1.85 -31.67
C PHE A 196 -14.64 2.03 -31.00
N GLY A 197 -14.86 1.48 -29.80
CA GLY A 197 -16.03 1.78 -28.95
C GLY A 197 -17.25 0.85 -29.11
N MET A 198 -18.31 1.13 -28.35
CA MET A 198 -19.45 0.21 -28.13
C MET A 198 -20.25 -0.15 -29.39
N ARG A 199 -20.29 0.73 -30.40
CA ARG A 199 -21.10 0.48 -31.60
C ARG A 199 -20.56 -0.64 -32.46
N ILE A 200 -19.24 -0.70 -32.67
CA ILE A 200 -18.59 -1.81 -33.39
C ILE A 200 -18.70 -3.09 -32.58
N PHE A 201 -18.52 -2.99 -31.26
CA PHE A 201 -18.71 -4.10 -30.34
C PHE A 201 -20.11 -4.73 -30.48
N HIS A 202 -21.19 -3.95 -30.41
CA HIS A 202 -22.55 -4.48 -30.58
C HIS A 202 -22.79 -5.15 -31.94
N ILE A 203 -22.17 -4.68 -33.02
CA ILE A 203 -22.28 -5.30 -34.34
C ILE A 203 -21.59 -6.67 -34.33
N TYR A 204 -20.39 -6.74 -33.78
CA TYR A 204 -19.64 -7.99 -33.65
C TYR A 204 -20.40 -9.00 -32.79
N GLU A 205 -20.86 -8.60 -31.60
CA GLU A 205 -21.56 -9.48 -30.66
C GLU A 205 -22.91 -9.98 -31.18
N ARG A 206 -23.54 -9.27 -32.11
CA ARG A 206 -24.77 -9.73 -32.77
C ARG A 206 -24.58 -11.07 -33.49
N PHE A 207 -23.36 -11.34 -34.00
CA PHE A 207 -23.05 -12.53 -34.78
C PHE A 207 -22.06 -13.46 -34.09
N ALA A 208 -21.21 -12.96 -33.19
CA ALA A 208 -20.14 -13.72 -32.56
C ALA A 208 -20.65 -14.91 -31.74
N TRP A 209 -21.82 -14.80 -31.09
CA TRP A 209 -22.35 -15.84 -30.20
C TRP A 209 -22.59 -17.19 -30.90
N LEU A 210 -23.04 -17.20 -32.17
CA LEU A 210 -23.46 -18.43 -32.83
C LEU A 210 -22.27 -19.35 -33.17
N PRO A 211 -21.20 -18.88 -33.84
CA PRO A 211 -20.00 -19.69 -34.04
C PRO A 211 -19.40 -20.22 -32.73
N GLN A 212 -19.42 -19.43 -31.67
CA GLN A 212 -18.89 -19.80 -30.36
C GLN A 212 -19.72 -20.92 -29.71
N LEU A 213 -21.05 -20.82 -29.77
CA LEU A 213 -21.94 -21.85 -29.26
C LEU A 213 -21.75 -23.17 -30.03
N LEU A 214 -21.62 -23.09 -31.37
CA LEU A 214 -21.40 -24.27 -32.21
C LEU A 214 -20.10 -24.99 -31.85
N THR A 215 -18.99 -24.26 -31.66
CA THR A 215 -17.71 -24.89 -31.28
C THR A 215 -17.78 -25.51 -29.89
N PHE A 216 -18.50 -24.91 -28.94
CA PHE A 216 -18.72 -25.52 -27.62
C PHE A 216 -19.59 -26.77 -27.69
N CYS A 217 -20.63 -26.79 -28.54
CA CYS A 217 -21.43 -27.99 -28.77
C CYS A 217 -20.61 -29.12 -29.43
N ILE A 218 -19.75 -28.77 -30.40
CA ILE A 218 -18.84 -29.71 -31.06
C ILE A 218 -17.82 -30.26 -30.05
N LEU A 219 -17.24 -29.38 -29.22
CA LEU A 219 -16.36 -29.77 -28.13
C LEU A 219 -17.06 -30.74 -27.18
N ALA A 220 -18.29 -30.42 -26.76
CA ALA A 220 -19.11 -31.29 -25.91
C ALA A 220 -19.30 -32.68 -26.55
N GLY A 221 -19.72 -32.74 -27.82
CA GLY A 221 -19.91 -34.01 -28.53
C GLY A 221 -18.64 -34.85 -28.66
N SER A 222 -17.48 -34.21 -28.82
CA SER A 222 -16.17 -34.89 -28.86
C SER A 222 -15.69 -35.36 -27.48
N ALA A 223 -15.90 -34.53 -26.46
CA ALA A 223 -15.29 -34.68 -25.14
C ALA A 223 -16.11 -35.50 -24.14
N ILE A 224 -17.45 -35.41 -24.16
CA ILE A 224 -18.36 -36.06 -23.19
C ILE A 224 -18.08 -37.56 -23.02
N PRO A 225 -17.80 -38.36 -24.08
CA PRO A 225 -17.57 -39.79 -23.91
C PRO A 225 -16.30 -40.15 -23.11
N GLN A 226 -15.44 -39.18 -22.81
CA GLN A 226 -14.25 -39.34 -21.96
C GLN A 226 -14.47 -38.79 -20.54
N PHE A 227 -15.60 -38.14 -20.26
CA PHE A 227 -15.88 -37.60 -18.93
C PHE A 227 -16.09 -38.74 -17.94
N ASP A 228 -15.56 -38.57 -16.74
CA ASP A 228 -15.75 -39.50 -15.65
C ASP A 228 -16.71 -38.92 -14.61
N LEU A 229 -17.89 -39.52 -14.53
CA LEU A 229 -18.97 -39.10 -13.62
C LEU A 229 -18.96 -39.87 -12.29
N HIS A 230 -18.14 -40.92 -12.17
CA HIS A 230 -18.26 -41.91 -11.10
C HIS A 230 -17.13 -41.84 -10.06
N THR A 231 -15.96 -41.31 -10.43
CA THR A 231 -14.85 -41.12 -9.49
C THR A 231 -15.25 -40.22 -8.32
N LYS A 232 -15.01 -40.67 -7.09
CA LYS A 232 -15.38 -39.94 -5.87
C LYS A 232 -14.38 -38.83 -5.55
N SER A 233 -14.88 -37.77 -4.89
CA SER A 233 -14.07 -36.65 -4.40
C SER A 233 -13.01 -37.14 -3.38
N VAL A 234 -11.80 -36.57 -3.44
CA VAL A 234 -10.66 -36.99 -2.61
C VAL A 234 -10.53 -36.10 -1.37
N GLY A 235 -10.47 -36.70 -0.18
CA GLY A 235 -10.26 -36.03 1.11
C GLY A 235 -11.16 -36.57 2.23
N SER A 236 -10.96 -36.07 3.46
CA SER A 236 -11.92 -36.25 4.55
C SER A 236 -13.25 -35.51 4.27
N SER A 237 -14.32 -35.85 4.99
CA SER A 237 -15.63 -35.19 4.80
C SER A 237 -15.54 -33.66 4.94
N ASP A 238 -14.76 -33.18 5.92
CA ASP A 238 -14.56 -31.75 6.16
C ASP A 238 -13.78 -31.08 5.03
N GLU A 239 -12.71 -31.74 4.55
CA GLU A 239 -11.92 -31.25 3.41
C GLU A 239 -12.74 -31.18 2.12
N ILE A 240 -13.60 -32.17 1.87
CA ILE A 240 -14.48 -32.17 0.70
C ILE A 240 -15.47 -30.99 0.79
N ASN A 241 -16.05 -30.73 1.95
CA ASN A 241 -16.96 -29.61 2.15
C ASN A 241 -16.24 -28.25 2.00
N ALA A 242 -15.01 -28.12 2.53
CA ALA A 242 -14.18 -26.94 2.33
C ALA A 242 -13.86 -26.70 0.85
N LYS A 243 -13.52 -27.76 0.10
CA LYS A 243 -13.28 -27.70 -1.35
C LYS A 243 -14.53 -27.30 -2.13
N ARG A 244 -15.71 -27.83 -1.76
CA ARG A 244 -17.00 -27.47 -2.36
C ARG A 244 -17.31 -25.98 -2.17
N LEU A 245 -17.22 -25.48 -0.93
CA LEU A 245 -17.49 -24.07 -0.64
C LEU A 245 -16.46 -23.13 -1.30
N GLY A 246 -15.19 -23.53 -1.30
CA GLY A 246 -14.14 -22.79 -2.00
C GLY A 246 -14.37 -22.72 -3.51
N PHE A 247 -14.75 -23.83 -4.14
CA PHE A 247 -15.03 -23.87 -5.58
C PHE A 247 -16.30 -23.09 -5.93
N PHE A 248 -17.36 -23.23 -5.13
CA PHE A 248 -18.58 -22.42 -5.25
C PHE A 248 -18.24 -20.92 -5.22
N SER A 249 -17.43 -20.50 -4.25
CA SER A 249 -17.02 -19.10 -4.07
C SER A 249 -16.16 -18.60 -5.22
N LEU A 250 -15.32 -19.47 -5.80
CA LEU A 250 -14.52 -19.16 -7.00
C LEU A 250 -15.41 -18.93 -8.23
N CYS A 251 -16.39 -19.81 -8.48
CA CYS A 251 -17.34 -19.66 -9.57
C CYS A 251 -18.24 -18.43 -9.39
N MET A 252 -18.69 -18.17 -8.16
CA MET A 252 -19.41 -16.95 -7.81
C MET A 252 -18.58 -15.70 -8.08
N SER A 253 -17.32 -15.67 -7.65
CA SER A 253 -16.40 -14.55 -7.90
C SER A 253 -16.20 -14.29 -9.39
N SER A 254 -16.10 -15.36 -10.19
CA SER A 254 -15.96 -15.23 -11.64
C SER A 254 -17.15 -14.52 -12.28
N ALA A 255 -18.38 -14.84 -11.90
CA ALA A 255 -19.58 -14.17 -12.42
C ALA A 255 -19.71 -12.75 -11.84
N LEU A 256 -19.51 -12.61 -10.53
CA LEU A 256 -19.62 -11.36 -9.80
C LEU A 256 -18.64 -10.28 -10.32
N SER A 257 -17.49 -10.69 -10.88
CA SER A 257 -16.48 -9.79 -11.45
C SER A 257 -17.01 -8.82 -12.52
N TRP A 258 -18.13 -9.14 -13.17
CA TRP A 258 -18.77 -8.30 -14.17
C TRP A 258 -19.66 -7.20 -13.58
N ALA A 259 -20.06 -7.32 -12.31
CA ALA A 259 -21.01 -6.40 -11.68
C ALA A 259 -20.55 -4.92 -11.71
N PRO A 260 -19.27 -4.57 -11.47
CA PRO A 260 -18.79 -3.19 -11.51
C PRO A 260 -18.72 -2.56 -12.92
N SER A 261 -19.01 -3.32 -13.97
CA SER A 261 -19.07 -2.84 -15.36
C SER A 261 -20.43 -3.08 -16.02
N ALA A 262 -21.39 -3.68 -15.30
CA ALA A 262 -22.60 -4.25 -15.87
C ALA A 262 -23.56 -3.21 -16.48
N ALA A 263 -23.62 -1.99 -15.94
CA ALA A 263 -24.45 -0.92 -16.46
C ALA A 263 -23.82 -0.20 -17.68
N ASP A 264 -22.51 -0.34 -17.87
CA ASP A 264 -21.76 0.39 -18.92
C ASP A 264 -22.25 0.03 -20.32
N PHE A 265 -22.75 -1.20 -20.49
CA PHE A 265 -23.24 -1.73 -21.75
C PHE A 265 -24.68 -1.29 -22.08
N TYR A 266 -25.39 -0.72 -21.11
CA TYR A 266 -26.81 -0.38 -21.22
C TYR A 266 -27.12 1.11 -21.22
N VAL A 267 -26.11 1.98 -21.17
CA VAL A 267 -26.29 3.45 -21.12
C VAL A 267 -27.02 4.03 -22.33
N TYR A 268 -26.98 3.34 -23.48
CA TYR A 268 -27.64 3.77 -24.71
C TYR A 268 -29.09 3.26 -24.86
N TYR A 269 -29.56 2.40 -23.95
CA TYR A 269 -30.93 1.87 -24.02
C TYR A 269 -31.94 2.85 -23.40
N PRO A 270 -33.19 2.84 -23.88
CA PRO A 270 -34.20 3.78 -23.41
C PRO A 270 -34.56 3.54 -21.93
N SER A 271 -34.84 4.63 -21.21
CA SER A 271 -35.24 4.59 -19.79
C SER A 271 -36.62 3.98 -19.55
N THR A 272 -37.40 3.75 -20.61
CA THR A 272 -38.73 3.12 -20.57
C THR A 272 -38.68 1.60 -20.38
N VAL A 273 -37.50 0.97 -20.54
CA VAL A 273 -37.33 -0.47 -20.32
C VAL A 273 -37.56 -0.79 -18.83
N ARG A 274 -38.44 -1.74 -18.56
CA ARG A 274 -38.78 -2.15 -17.19
C ARG A 274 -37.56 -2.81 -16.51
N PRO A 275 -37.17 -2.39 -15.29
CA PRO A 275 -35.97 -2.91 -14.62
C PRO A 275 -35.92 -4.42 -14.44
N TRP A 276 -37.07 -5.06 -14.11
CA TRP A 276 -37.14 -6.50 -13.94
C TRP A 276 -36.83 -7.28 -15.24
N LYS A 277 -37.18 -6.70 -16.41
CA LYS A 277 -36.86 -7.31 -17.70
C LYS A 277 -35.36 -7.28 -17.93
N THR A 278 -34.72 -6.12 -17.71
CA THR A 278 -33.26 -5.97 -17.80
C THR A 278 -32.57 -6.97 -16.86
N TRP A 279 -32.99 -7.03 -15.60
CA TRP A 279 -32.46 -8.00 -14.63
C TRP A 279 -32.58 -9.44 -15.14
N LEU A 280 -33.78 -9.88 -15.54
CA LEU A 280 -34.03 -11.25 -15.96
C LEU A 280 -33.21 -11.64 -17.21
N VAL A 281 -33.21 -10.81 -18.25
CA VAL A 281 -32.53 -11.15 -19.52
C VAL A 281 -31.01 -11.11 -19.39
N THR A 282 -30.47 -10.20 -18.57
CA THR A 282 -29.03 -10.16 -18.27
C THR A 282 -28.61 -11.39 -17.47
N THR A 283 -29.35 -11.73 -16.41
CA THR A 283 -29.01 -12.88 -15.58
C THR A 283 -29.13 -14.18 -16.38
N ILE A 284 -30.20 -14.38 -17.16
CA ILE A 284 -30.34 -15.59 -18.01
C ILE A 284 -29.24 -15.66 -19.06
N GLY A 285 -28.98 -14.57 -19.79
CA GLY A 285 -27.97 -14.53 -20.84
C GLY A 285 -26.56 -14.81 -20.30
N GLY A 286 -26.14 -14.04 -19.29
CA GLY A 286 -24.80 -14.16 -18.71
C GLY A 286 -24.59 -15.48 -17.97
N CYS A 287 -25.54 -15.88 -17.11
CA CYS A 287 -25.40 -17.13 -16.37
C CYS A 287 -25.43 -18.33 -17.30
N GLY A 288 -26.35 -18.37 -18.27
CA GLY A 288 -26.50 -19.50 -19.19
C GLY A 288 -25.23 -19.75 -19.99
N ALA A 289 -24.62 -18.70 -20.53
CA ALA A 289 -23.38 -18.80 -21.28
C ALA A 289 -22.18 -19.26 -20.44
N MET A 290 -22.02 -18.68 -19.25
CA MET A 290 -20.94 -19.07 -18.34
C MET A 290 -21.11 -20.50 -17.81
N MET A 291 -22.34 -20.95 -17.55
CA MET A 291 -22.64 -22.33 -17.15
C MET A 291 -22.16 -23.34 -18.17
N ILE A 292 -22.41 -23.10 -19.47
CA ILE A 292 -21.96 -23.99 -20.55
C ILE A 292 -20.43 -24.12 -20.50
N SER A 293 -19.73 -22.98 -20.43
CA SER A 293 -18.26 -22.94 -20.38
C SER A 293 -17.70 -23.64 -19.14
N LEU A 294 -18.25 -23.37 -17.96
CA LEU A 294 -17.83 -23.93 -16.68
C LEU A 294 -18.02 -25.45 -16.64
N LEU A 295 -19.19 -25.95 -17.08
CA LEU A 295 -19.50 -27.38 -17.10
C LEU A 295 -18.60 -28.15 -18.07
N LEU A 296 -18.31 -27.57 -19.25
CA LEU A 296 -17.31 -28.14 -20.16
C LEU A 296 -15.93 -28.21 -19.50
N GLY A 297 -15.54 -27.18 -18.74
CA GLY A 297 -14.30 -27.16 -17.97
C GLY A 297 -14.20 -28.27 -16.94
N VAL A 298 -15.25 -28.43 -16.14
CA VAL A 298 -15.38 -29.51 -15.15
C VAL A 298 -15.23 -30.87 -15.84
N GLY A 299 -15.99 -31.10 -16.91
CA GLY A 299 -15.93 -32.35 -17.67
C GLY A 299 -14.56 -32.64 -18.27
N LEU A 300 -13.94 -31.66 -18.95
CA LEU A 300 -12.61 -31.80 -19.53
C LEU A 300 -11.56 -32.18 -18.48
N GLY A 301 -11.67 -31.57 -17.29
CA GLY A 301 -10.78 -31.90 -16.19
C GLY A 301 -10.94 -33.33 -15.67
N THR A 302 -12.17 -33.87 -15.61
CA THR A 302 -12.36 -35.30 -15.28
C THR A 302 -11.77 -36.22 -16.33
N GLY A 303 -11.89 -35.88 -17.62
CA GLY A 303 -11.37 -36.70 -18.70
C GLY A 303 -9.84 -36.80 -18.71
N VAL A 304 -9.14 -35.73 -18.31
CA VAL A 304 -7.68 -35.75 -18.13
C VAL A 304 -7.27 -36.61 -16.93
N ALA A 305 -8.06 -36.62 -15.86
CA ALA A 305 -7.77 -37.41 -14.66
C ALA A 305 -8.00 -38.92 -14.87
N SER A 306 -8.95 -39.31 -15.74
CA SER A 306 -9.34 -40.70 -15.97
C SER A 306 -8.68 -41.37 -17.18
N SER A 307 -8.37 -40.61 -18.25
CA SER A 307 -7.87 -41.15 -19.51
C SER A 307 -6.36 -40.99 -19.65
N VAL A 308 -5.65 -42.11 -19.75
CA VAL A 308 -4.19 -42.15 -20.01
C VAL A 308 -3.81 -41.35 -21.26
N ARG A 309 -4.66 -41.41 -22.30
CA ARG A 309 -4.43 -40.67 -23.57
C ARG A 309 -4.52 -39.16 -23.37
N TRP A 310 -5.48 -38.67 -22.59
CA TRP A 310 -5.62 -37.24 -22.33
C TRP A 310 -4.59 -36.73 -21.34
N GLN A 311 -4.20 -37.54 -20.37
CA GLN A 311 -3.10 -37.25 -19.46
C GLN A 311 -1.77 -37.07 -20.22
N ALA A 312 -1.53 -37.88 -21.26
CA ALA A 312 -0.35 -37.74 -22.13
C ALA A 312 -0.37 -36.47 -23.01
N LEU A 313 -1.56 -36.00 -23.39
CA LEU A 313 -1.73 -34.77 -24.19
C LEU A 313 -1.70 -33.51 -23.31
N TYR A 314 -2.02 -33.63 -22.04
CA TYR A 314 -2.11 -32.53 -21.10
C TYR A 314 -0.75 -32.17 -20.50
N ASP A 315 -0.27 -30.97 -20.79
CA ASP A 315 1.02 -30.44 -20.31
C ASP A 315 0.88 -29.46 -19.13
N GLY A 316 -0.28 -29.44 -18.48
CA GLY A 316 -0.55 -28.48 -17.40
C GLY A 316 -1.01 -27.09 -17.87
N THR A 317 -1.36 -26.92 -19.16
CA THR A 317 -1.85 -25.63 -19.69
C THR A 317 -3.31 -25.70 -20.16
N PRO A 318 -4.09 -24.61 -20.03
CA PRO A 318 -5.41 -24.47 -20.66
C PRO A 318 -5.46 -24.79 -22.15
N GLY A 319 -4.41 -24.42 -22.89
CA GLY A 319 -4.32 -24.68 -24.32
C GLY A 319 -4.32 -26.18 -24.62
N SER A 320 -3.53 -26.98 -23.90
CA SER A 320 -3.53 -28.44 -24.09
C SER A 320 -4.82 -29.10 -23.59
N LEU A 321 -5.43 -28.58 -22.52
CA LEU A 321 -6.73 -29.07 -22.03
C LEU A 321 -7.82 -28.96 -23.11
N LEU A 322 -7.91 -27.80 -23.77
CA LEU A 322 -8.87 -27.61 -24.85
C LEU A 322 -8.56 -28.52 -26.05
N MET A 323 -7.28 -28.66 -26.40
CA MET A 323 -6.86 -29.53 -27.50
C MET A 323 -7.13 -31.01 -27.22
N ALA A 324 -7.01 -31.47 -25.97
CA ALA A 324 -7.39 -32.82 -25.57
C ALA A 324 -8.88 -33.09 -25.81
N GLY A 325 -9.75 -32.12 -25.53
CA GLY A 325 -11.18 -32.21 -25.83
C GLY A 325 -11.49 -32.36 -27.33
N TYR A 326 -10.66 -31.79 -28.20
CA TYR A 326 -10.79 -31.85 -29.66
C TYR A 326 -10.01 -32.98 -30.33
N ASP A 327 -9.30 -33.81 -29.57
CA ASP A 327 -8.38 -34.84 -30.06
C ASP A 327 -9.03 -35.81 -31.07
N ARG A 328 -10.32 -36.14 -30.89
CA ARG A 328 -11.06 -37.03 -31.80
C ARG A 328 -11.38 -36.43 -33.17
N LEU A 329 -11.34 -35.10 -33.32
CA LEU A 329 -11.77 -34.38 -34.53
C LEU A 329 -10.61 -34.03 -35.47
N GLY A 330 -9.36 -34.31 -35.09
CA GLY A 330 -8.18 -34.04 -35.92
C GLY A 330 -8.09 -32.58 -36.40
N VAL A 331 -8.00 -32.38 -37.72
CA VAL A 331 -7.86 -31.04 -38.34
C VAL A 331 -9.08 -30.16 -38.07
N PHE A 332 -10.29 -30.71 -38.07
CA PHE A 332 -11.50 -29.95 -37.80
C PHE A 332 -11.54 -29.41 -36.36
N GLY A 333 -11.00 -30.18 -35.40
CA GLY A 333 -10.81 -29.74 -34.03
C GLY A 333 -9.91 -28.51 -33.91
N LYS A 334 -8.86 -28.41 -34.73
CA LYS A 334 -7.98 -27.22 -34.78
C LYS A 334 -8.71 -25.98 -35.29
N ILE A 335 -9.59 -26.12 -36.28
CA ILE A 335 -10.43 -25.00 -36.77
C ILE A 335 -11.36 -24.51 -35.66
N CYS A 336 -12.00 -25.43 -34.93
CA CYS A 336 -12.86 -25.10 -33.80
C CYS A 336 -12.09 -24.40 -32.67
N ALA A 337 -10.88 -24.88 -32.34
CA ALA A 337 -10.02 -24.23 -31.36
C ALA A 337 -9.53 -22.84 -31.79
N PHE A 338 -9.34 -22.58 -33.09
CA PHE A 338 -9.06 -21.23 -33.59
C PHE A 338 -10.24 -20.28 -33.38
N ILE A 339 -11.47 -20.72 -33.67
CA ILE A 339 -12.69 -19.93 -33.39
C ILE A 339 -12.82 -19.67 -31.88
N ASN A 340 -12.44 -20.63 -31.04
CA ASN A 340 -12.41 -20.42 -29.58
C ASN A 340 -11.42 -19.32 -29.15
N VAL A 341 -10.37 -19.00 -29.91
CA VAL A 341 -9.51 -17.82 -29.63
C VAL A 341 -10.29 -16.52 -29.82
N LEU A 342 -11.24 -16.47 -30.75
CA LEU A 342 -12.10 -15.29 -30.96
C LEU A 342 -13.02 -15.03 -29.75
N THR A 343 -13.44 -16.08 -29.03
CA THR A 343 -14.19 -15.92 -27.76
C THR A 343 -13.39 -15.13 -26.72
N VAL A 344 -12.07 -15.34 -26.68
CA VAL A 344 -11.16 -14.68 -25.74
C VAL A 344 -11.07 -13.19 -26.06
N VAL A 345 -11.03 -12.86 -27.36
CA VAL A 345 -11.05 -11.47 -27.84
C VAL A 345 -12.39 -10.80 -27.52
N SER A 346 -13.51 -11.47 -27.81
CA SER A 346 -14.89 -11.06 -27.49
C SER A 346 -15.06 -10.75 -26.00
N ASN A 347 -14.54 -11.61 -25.13
CA ASN A 347 -14.59 -11.43 -23.68
C ASN A 347 -13.71 -10.27 -23.18
N ASN A 348 -12.54 -10.07 -23.77
CA ASN A 348 -11.56 -9.11 -23.27
C ASN A 348 -11.79 -7.66 -23.75
N GLY A 349 -12.43 -7.46 -24.90
CA GLY A 349 -12.74 -6.13 -25.41
C GLY A 349 -13.61 -5.29 -24.48
N PRO A 350 -14.74 -5.80 -23.95
CA PRO A 350 -15.61 -5.10 -22.99
C PRO A 350 -14.90 -4.68 -21.70
N GLY A 351 -14.07 -5.56 -21.14
CA GLY A 351 -13.27 -5.24 -19.96
C GLY A 351 -12.25 -4.14 -20.25
N SER A 352 -11.58 -4.20 -21.41
CA SER A 352 -10.64 -3.18 -21.88
C SER A 352 -11.31 -1.82 -22.13
N TYR A 353 -12.56 -1.84 -22.62
CA TYR A 353 -13.39 -0.64 -22.79
C TYR A 353 -13.75 0.01 -21.45
N SER A 354 -14.30 -0.79 -20.52
CA SER A 354 -14.78 -0.32 -19.21
C SER A 354 -13.63 0.19 -18.34
N MET A 355 -12.47 -0.48 -18.43
CA MET A 355 -11.24 -0.06 -17.75
C MET A 355 -10.78 1.34 -18.16
N ALA A 356 -10.82 1.67 -19.45
CA ALA A 356 -10.43 3.00 -19.93
C ALA A 356 -11.36 4.10 -19.39
N MET A 357 -12.66 3.79 -19.24
CA MET A 357 -13.62 4.67 -18.59
C MET A 357 -13.32 4.82 -17.09
N ASN A 358 -12.97 3.75 -16.38
CA ASN A 358 -12.63 3.81 -14.95
C ASN A 358 -11.37 4.64 -14.67
N PHE A 359 -10.38 4.64 -15.55
CA PHE A 359 -9.24 5.56 -15.45
C PHE A 359 -9.67 7.03 -15.50
N GLN A 360 -10.57 7.38 -16.41
CA GLN A 360 -11.11 8.75 -16.49
C GLN A 360 -11.91 9.14 -15.24
N MET A 361 -12.52 8.19 -14.52
CA MET A 361 -13.30 8.44 -13.31
C MET A 361 -12.45 8.78 -12.06
N LEU A 362 -11.13 8.57 -12.09
CA LEU A 362 -10.24 8.84 -10.95
C LEU A 362 -10.09 10.34 -10.65
N GLY A 363 -10.32 11.21 -11.62
CA GLY A 363 -10.39 12.65 -11.40
C GLY A 363 -10.29 13.49 -12.69
N ASP A 364 -10.48 14.79 -12.52
CA ASP A 364 -10.62 15.73 -13.64
C ASP A 364 -9.39 15.76 -14.56
N ILE A 365 -8.18 15.60 -14.01
CA ILE A 365 -6.94 15.52 -14.79
C ILE A 365 -6.99 14.33 -15.76
N TRP A 366 -7.44 13.17 -15.28
CA TRP A 366 -7.50 11.93 -16.06
C TRP A 366 -8.66 11.94 -17.07
N SER A 367 -9.78 12.59 -16.74
CA SER A 367 -10.91 12.75 -17.66
C SER A 367 -10.58 13.50 -18.96
N ARG A 368 -9.56 14.38 -18.91
CA ARG A 368 -9.08 15.15 -20.07
C ARG A 368 -8.29 14.30 -21.07
N ILE A 369 -7.82 13.13 -20.67
CA ILE A 369 -7.04 12.23 -21.52
C ILE A 369 -8.01 11.40 -22.38
N PRO A 370 -7.82 11.36 -23.72
CA PRO A 370 -8.64 10.54 -24.62
C PRO A 370 -8.68 9.05 -24.25
N ARG A 371 -9.87 8.43 -24.36
CA ARG A 371 -10.08 6.99 -24.06
C ARG A 371 -9.05 6.07 -24.73
N PRO A 372 -8.74 6.18 -26.05
CA PRO A 372 -7.80 5.25 -26.68
C PRO A 372 -6.42 5.20 -26.04
N ILE A 373 -5.96 6.30 -25.44
CA ILE A 373 -4.65 6.32 -24.76
C ILE A 373 -4.68 5.37 -23.57
N PHE A 374 -5.75 5.41 -22.77
CA PHE A 374 -5.93 4.47 -21.66
C PHE A 374 -6.14 3.03 -22.14
N THR A 375 -6.89 2.83 -23.23
CA THR A 375 -7.07 1.50 -23.82
C THR A 375 -5.74 0.90 -24.26
N ILE A 376 -4.92 1.63 -25.03
CA ILE A 376 -3.61 1.19 -25.49
C ILE A 376 -2.66 0.95 -24.31
N ALA A 377 -2.59 1.89 -23.36
CA ALA A 377 -1.74 1.75 -22.18
C ALA A 377 -2.12 0.51 -21.37
N SER A 378 -3.40 0.27 -21.15
CA SER A 378 -3.88 -0.88 -20.40
C SER A 378 -3.61 -2.19 -21.15
N THR A 379 -3.79 -2.21 -22.47
CA THR A 379 -3.42 -3.34 -23.33
C THR A 379 -1.94 -3.69 -23.21
N VAL A 380 -1.05 -2.69 -23.25
CA VAL A 380 0.39 -2.92 -23.07
C VAL A 380 0.69 -3.48 -21.68
N ILE A 381 0.06 -2.94 -20.62
CA ILE A 381 0.28 -3.38 -19.24
C ILE A 381 -0.14 -4.84 -19.05
N TYR A 382 -1.39 -5.21 -19.37
CA TYR A 382 -1.82 -6.60 -19.16
C TYR A 382 -1.07 -7.57 -20.08
N THR A 383 -0.61 -7.12 -21.26
CA THR A 383 0.22 -7.94 -22.16
C THR A 383 1.58 -8.22 -21.55
N ALA A 384 2.24 -7.21 -20.99
CA ALA A 384 3.51 -7.38 -20.29
C ALA A 384 3.38 -8.34 -19.10
N CYS A 385 2.32 -8.18 -18.30
CA CYS A 385 2.00 -9.09 -17.20
C CYS A 385 1.71 -10.51 -17.70
N ALA A 386 0.98 -10.66 -18.82
CA ALA A 386 0.65 -11.97 -19.41
C ALA A 386 1.91 -12.70 -19.89
N ILE A 387 2.85 -11.97 -20.49
CA ILE A 387 4.14 -12.53 -20.90
C ILE A 387 4.91 -13.03 -19.67
N GLY A 388 4.97 -12.25 -18.59
CA GLY A 388 5.64 -12.66 -17.34
C GLY A 388 4.96 -13.84 -16.61
N GLY A 389 3.63 -13.85 -16.58
CA GLY A 389 2.81 -14.82 -15.85
C GLY A 389 2.47 -16.11 -16.60
N ARG A 390 2.84 -16.24 -17.88
CA ARG A 390 2.41 -17.32 -18.80
C ARG A 390 2.59 -18.76 -18.28
N ASN A 391 3.54 -18.99 -17.37
CA ASN A 391 3.85 -20.31 -16.80
C ASN A 391 3.12 -20.60 -15.49
N PHE A 392 2.42 -19.62 -14.91
CA PHE A 392 1.81 -19.72 -13.57
C PHE A 392 0.29 -19.49 -13.60
N LEU A 393 -0.34 -19.69 -14.76
CA LEU A 393 -1.74 -19.32 -15.00
C LEU A 393 -2.71 -19.90 -13.96
N TYR A 394 -2.66 -21.20 -13.67
CA TYR A 394 -3.53 -21.80 -12.65
C TYR A 394 -3.29 -21.24 -11.24
N GLN A 395 -2.05 -20.88 -10.89
CA GLN A 395 -1.75 -20.24 -9.61
C GLN A 395 -2.30 -18.82 -9.54
N ILE A 396 -2.19 -18.07 -10.65
CA ILE A 396 -2.79 -16.74 -10.79
C ILE A 396 -4.29 -16.83 -10.56
N PHE A 397 -4.99 -17.78 -11.20
CA PHE A 397 -6.44 -17.93 -11.01
C PHE A 397 -6.82 -18.20 -9.55
N LYS A 398 -6.12 -19.11 -8.88
CA LYS A 398 -6.38 -19.47 -7.47
C LYS A 398 -6.18 -18.29 -6.52
N ASN A 399 -5.16 -17.48 -6.75
CA ASN A 399 -4.78 -16.42 -5.81
C ASN A 399 -5.49 -15.09 -6.11
N PHE A 400 -5.80 -14.82 -7.39
CA PHE A 400 -6.27 -13.52 -7.83
C PHE A 400 -7.80 -13.40 -7.90
N LEU A 401 -8.51 -14.44 -8.37
CA LEU A 401 -9.98 -14.39 -8.48
C LEU A 401 -10.70 -14.21 -7.13
N PRO A 402 -10.30 -14.90 -6.04
CA PRO A 402 -10.95 -14.69 -4.74
C PRO A 402 -10.81 -13.25 -4.25
N LEU A 403 -9.63 -12.63 -4.41
CA LEU A 403 -9.40 -11.22 -4.04
C LEU A 403 -10.31 -10.26 -4.82
N ILE A 404 -10.57 -10.54 -6.10
CA ILE A 404 -11.56 -9.80 -6.90
C ILE A 404 -12.96 -9.98 -6.28
N GLY A 405 -13.35 -11.22 -5.98
CA GLY A 405 -14.64 -11.53 -5.38
C GLY A 405 -14.88 -10.79 -4.06
N TYR A 406 -13.87 -10.70 -3.20
CA TYR A 406 -13.99 -10.08 -1.87
C TYR A 406 -14.38 -8.61 -1.96
N TRP A 407 -13.66 -7.82 -2.75
CA TRP A 407 -13.94 -6.38 -2.80
C TRP A 407 -15.26 -6.09 -3.50
N ILE A 408 -15.62 -6.89 -4.52
CA ILE A 408 -16.87 -6.69 -5.25
C ILE A 408 -18.06 -7.09 -4.39
N VAL A 409 -18.00 -8.16 -3.60
CA VAL A 409 -19.12 -8.54 -2.74
C VAL A 409 -19.36 -7.48 -1.65
N ILE A 410 -18.28 -6.93 -1.07
CA ILE A 410 -18.34 -5.84 -0.10
C ILE A 410 -18.99 -4.60 -0.75
N TRP A 411 -18.48 -4.19 -1.91
CA TRP A 411 -19.00 -3.06 -2.69
C TRP A 411 -20.47 -3.25 -3.06
N PHE A 412 -20.83 -4.43 -3.55
CA PHE A 412 -22.19 -4.76 -3.97
C PHE A 412 -23.16 -4.74 -2.79
N THR A 413 -22.73 -5.24 -1.63
CA THR A 413 -23.52 -5.19 -0.39
C THR A 413 -23.88 -3.75 -0.02
N ILE A 414 -22.89 -2.85 -0.03
CA ILE A 414 -23.11 -1.41 0.23
C ILE A 414 -24.09 -0.81 -0.80
N ALA A 415 -23.92 -1.12 -2.08
CA ALA A 415 -24.78 -0.61 -3.15
C ALA A 415 -26.24 -1.06 -2.99
N VAL A 416 -26.46 -2.33 -2.64
CA VAL A 416 -27.81 -2.87 -2.41
C VAL A 416 -28.44 -2.29 -1.15
N GLU A 417 -27.69 -2.23 -0.04
CA GLU A 417 -28.21 -1.70 1.22
C GLU A 417 -28.55 -0.21 1.14
N GLU A 418 -27.71 0.59 0.48
CA GLU A 418 -27.99 2.01 0.27
C GLU A 418 -29.25 2.23 -0.58
N ASP A 419 -29.45 1.42 -1.63
CA ASP A 419 -30.65 1.52 -2.46
C ASP A 419 -31.91 1.04 -1.74
N VAL A 420 -31.85 -0.15 -1.13
CA VAL A 420 -33.04 -0.82 -0.57
C VAL A 420 -33.44 -0.25 0.79
N LEU A 421 -32.49 0.08 1.66
CA LEU A 421 -32.77 0.54 3.02
C LEU A 421 -32.95 2.06 3.10
N PHE A 422 -32.14 2.84 2.37
CA PHE A 422 -32.07 4.30 2.56
C PHE A 422 -32.73 5.11 1.44
N ASN A 423 -32.67 4.63 0.19
CA ASN A 423 -33.08 5.43 -0.98
C ASN A 423 -34.31 4.90 -1.75
N ARG A 424 -34.93 3.81 -1.31
CA ARG A 424 -36.07 3.14 -1.97
C ARG A 424 -37.24 4.08 -2.33
N CYS A 425 -37.42 5.19 -1.61
CA CYS A 425 -38.50 6.15 -1.81
C CYS A 425 -38.05 7.56 -2.22
N ARG A 426 -36.74 7.85 -2.31
CA ARG A 426 -36.23 9.23 -2.48
C ARG A 426 -35.90 9.61 -3.92
N GLY A 427 -35.77 8.64 -4.83
CA GLY A 427 -35.37 8.87 -6.22
C GLY A 427 -33.93 9.38 -6.35
N TYR A 428 -33.38 9.37 -7.55
CA TYR A 428 -32.02 9.85 -7.84
C TYR A 428 -32.07 10.99 -8.84
N ASP A 429 -31.43 12.12 -8.51
CA ASP A 429 -31.16 13.18 -9.47
C ASP A 429 -29.86 12.84 -10.21
N TRP A 430 -29.96 12.43 -11.48
CA TRP A 430 -28.80 12.04 -12.27
C TRP A 430 -27.96 13.21 -12.78
N THR A 431 -28.44 14.46 -12.64
CA THR A 431 -27.74 15.65 -13.17
C THR A 431 -26.50 16.02 -12.34
N ILE A 432 -26.46 15.61 -11.07
CA ILE A 432 -25.37 15.95 -10.14
C ILE A 432 -24.18 14.96 -10.17
N TRP A 433 -24.14 14.06 -11.16
CA TRP A 433 -23.22 12.90 -11.23
C TRP A 433 -21.72 13.22 -11.08
N ASN A 434 -21.29 14.45 -11.35
CA ASN A 434 -19.90 14.91 -11.23
C ASN A 434 -19.70 16.07 -10.23
N ASP A 435 -20.71 16.41 -9.43
CA ASP A 435 -20.61 17.47 -8.42
C ASP A 435 -20.38 16.88 -7.03
N TRP A 436 -19.12 16.87 -6.60
CA TRP A 436 -18.70 16.33 -5.31
C TRP A 436 -19.36 17.01 -4.11
N ARG A 437 -19.87 18.24 -4.26
CA ARG A 437 -20.51 18.98 -3.16
C ARG A 437 -21.94 18.53 -2.89
N LYS A 438 -22.61 18.00 -3.92
CA LYS A 438 -24.01 17.54 -3.86
C LYS A 438 -24.11 16.02 -3.67
N LEU A 439 -23.08 15.29 -4.08
CA LEU A 439 -22.99 13.85 -3.86
C LEU A 439 -22.68 13.52 -2.39
N PRO A 440 -23.04 12.30 -1.92
CA PRO A 440 -22.70 11.86 -0.58
C PRO A 440 -21.18 11.93 -0.32
N VAL A 441 -20.80 12.28 0.91
CA VAL A 441 -19.39 12.23 1.34
C VAL A 441 -18.92 10.78 1.39
N GLY A 442 -19.77 9.89 1.91
CA GLY A 442 -19.57 8.45 1.87
C GLY A 442 -18.64 7.92 2.96
N VAL A 443 -18.58 8.58 4.12
CA VAL A 443 -17.70 8.14 5.21
C VAL A 443 -18.17 6.79 5.73
N ALA A 444 -19.47 6.59 5.91
CA ALA A 444 -20.03 5.30 6.32
C ALA A 444 -19.68 4.18 5.33
N ALA A 445 -19.90 4.42 4.04
CA ALA A 445 -19.55 3.47 2.98
C ALA A 445 -18.05 3.15 2.95
N GLY A 446 -17.19 4.17 3.08
CA GLY A 446 -15.73 3.99 3.11
C GLY A 446 -15.25 3.18 4.31
N VAL A 447 -15.79 3.45 5.51
CA VAL A 447 -15.42 2.70 6.73
C VAL A 447 -15.95 1.26 6.67
N SER A 448 -17.20 1.05 6.24
CA SER A 448 -17.77 -0.29 6.07
C SER A 448 -17.06 -1.12 5.00
N PHE A 449 -16.55 -0.47 3.95
CA PHE A 449 -15.72 -1.12 2.95
C PHE A 449 -14.41 -1.64 3.57
N LEU A 450 -13.77 -0.87 4.46
CA LEU A 450 -12.57 -1.29 5.18
C LEU A 450 -12.85 -2.38 6.22
N ILE A 451 -13.98 -2.30 6.93
CA ILE A 451 -14.44 -3.34 7.87
C ILE A 451 -14.71 -4.65 7.12
N GLY A 452 -15.34 -4.58 5.94
CA GLY A 452 -15.52 -5.72 5.04
C GLY A 452 -14.18 -6.36 4.65
N TRP A 453 -13.19 -5.54 4.30
CA TRP A 453 -11.83 -6.05 4.01
C TRP A 453 -11.19 -6.72 5.22
N ALA A 454 -11.36 -6.18 6.42
CA ALA A 454 -10.89 -6.83 7.64
C ALA A 454 -11.54 -8.22 7.81
N GLY A 455 -12.85 -8.33 7.56
CA GLY A 455 -13.59 -9.59 7.53
C GLY A 455 -13.05 -10.57 6.49
N ALA A 456 -12.81 -10.09 5.26
CA ALA A 456 -12.26 -10.93 4.19
C ALA A 456 -10.85 -11.43 4.51
N ILE A 457 -9.99 -10.57 5.08
CA ILE A 457 -8.62 -10.93 5.47
C ILE A 457 -8.64 -12.00 6.56
N VAL A 458 -9.48 -11.91 7.58
CA VAL A 458 -9.52 -12.95 8.63
C VAL A 458 -10.05 -14.30 8.14
N GLY A 459 -10.84 -14.30 7.07
CA GLY A 459 -11.44 -15.49 6.46
C GLY A 459 -10.71 -16.07 5.24
N MET A 460 -9.72 -15.38 4.67
CA MET A 460 -9.05 -15.87 3.46
C MET A 460 -8.12 -17.04 3.77
N THR A 461 -8.08 -18.05 2.91
CA THR A 461 -7.24 -19.23 3.09
C THR A 461 -6.31 -19.44 1.92
N LYS A 462 -5.37 -20.39 2.07
CA LYS A 462 -4.63 -20.96 0.96
C LYS A 462 -5.45 -22.10 0.37
N PHE A 463 -5.64 -22.13 -0.94
CA PHE A 463 -6.11 -23.35 -1.60
C PHE A 463 -5.03 -24.43 -1.51
N ALA A 464 -5.20 -25.39 -0.60
CA ALA A 464 -4.31 -26.53 -0.47
C ALA A 464 -4.43 -27.43 -1.71
N ASP A 465 -3.31 -27.60 -2.42
CA ASP A 465 -3.17 -28.69 -3.38
C ASP A 465 -2.93 -29.99 -2.59
N SER A 466 -3.71 -31.03 -2.88
CA SER A 466 -3.61 -32.34 -2.26
C SER A 466 -2.36 -33.13 -2.69
N SER A 467 -1.48 -32.56 -3.52
CA SER A 467 -0.24 -33.20 -3.98
C SER A 467 0.88 -33.31 -2.93
N GLY A 468 0.72 -32.75 -1.72
CA GLY A 468 1.75 -32.82 -0.67
C GLY A 468 3.07 -32.12 -1.03
N ALA A 469 3.13 -31.46 -2.19
CA ALA A 469 4.30 -30.71 -2.62
C ALA A 469 4.38 -29.40 -1.82
N LYS A 470 5.42 -29.31 -0.98
CA LYS A 470 5.87 -28.08 -0.33
C LYS A 470 6.20 -27.06 -1.45
N GLN A 471 5.28 -26.14 -1.75
CA GLN A 471 5.52 -25.03 -2.68
C GLN A 471 5.79 -23.74 -1.88
N ASP A 472 6.99 -23.19 -2.08
CA ASP A 472 7.66 -22.17 -1.26
C ASP A 472 7.18 -20.71 -1.46
N GLN A 473 5.92 -20.43 -1.83
CA GLN A 473 5.43 -19.04 -1.86
C GLN A 473 4.04 -18.89 -1.23
N VAL A 474 4.04 -18.33 -0.02
CA VAL A 474 3.01 -18.41 1.01
C VAL A 474 2.50 -16.99 1.30
N TYR A 475 1.34 -16.58 0.76
CA TYR A 475 0.91 -15.18 0.92
C TYR A 475 0.23 -14.87 2.27
N TYR A 476 -0.84 -15.56 2.71
CA TYR A 476 -1.42 -15.41 4.05
C TYR A 476 -2.55 -16.45 4.28
N THR A 477 -2.76 -16.91 5.52
CA THR A 477 -3.97 -17.66 5.93
C THR A 477 -4.56 -16.93 7.12
N GLY A 478 -5.82 -16.52 7.04
CA GLY A 478 -6.51 -15.83 8.11
C GLY A 478 -6.74 -16.73 9.33
N PRO A 479 -6.77 -16.16 10.55
CA PRO A 479 -6.94 -16.93 11.78
C PRO A 479 -8.24 -17.74 11.81
N ILE A 480 -9.33 -17.23 11.21
CA ILE A 480 -10.61 -17.95 11.16
C ILE A 480 -10.52 -19.11 10.16
N ALA A 481 -9.97 -18.86 8.97
CA ALA A 481 -9.72 -19.90 7.99
C ALA A 481 -8.85 -21.03 8.55
N ASN A 482 -7.79 -20.70 9.30
CA ASN A 482 -6.89 -21.65 9.93
C ASN A 482 -7.54 -22.46 11.07
N ALA A 483 -8.57 -21.91 11.72
CA ALA A 483 -9.32 -22.60 12.76
C ALA A 483 -10.32 -23.63 12.18
N THR A 484 -10.72 -23.48 10.93
CA THR A 484 -11.61 -24.44 10.23
C THR A 484 -10.85 -25.68 9.76
N THR A 485 -11.36 -26.87 10.09
CA THR A 485 -10.84 -28.14 9.57
C THR A 485 -10.93 -28.18 8.03
N GLY A 486 -9.83 -28.52 7.36
CA GLY A 486 -9.77 -28.66 5.89
C GLY A 486 -9.45 -27.40 5.09
N GLY A 487 -9.20 -26.25 5.74
CA GLY A 487 -8.65 -25.05 5.07
C GLY A 487 -9.60 -24.37 4.07
N CYS A 488 -10.81 -24.00 4.51
CA CYS A 488 -11.84 -23.36 3.69
C CYS A 488 -11.64 -21.85 3.50
N ASP A 489 -11.89 -21.34 2.29
CA ASP A 489 -11.89 -19.90 2.03
C ASP A 489 -13.22 -19.29 2.44
N LEU A 490 -13.20 -18.44 3.46
CA LEU A 490 -14.38 -17.76 4.00
C LEU A 490 -14.33 -16.25 3.72
N GLY A 491 -13.37 -15.77 2.92
CA GLY A 491 -13.11 -14.34 2.75
C GLY A 491 -14.30 -13.60 2.14
N ILE A 492 -14.94 -14.16 1.11
CA ILE A 492 -16.09 -13.54 0.46
C ILE A 492 -17.30 -13.45 1.41
N TRP A 493 -17.50 -14.47 2.24
CA TRP A 493 -18.64 -14.58 3.14
C TRP A 493 -18.50 -13.68 4.36
N LEU A 494 -17.31 -13.66 4.97
CA LEU A 494 -17.03 -12.77 6.08
C LEU A 494 -16.97 -11.30 5.64
N GLY A 495 -16.44 -11.02 4.43
CA GLY A 495 -16.49 -9.69 3.84
C GLY A 495 -17.92 -9.20 3.66
N LEU A 496 -18.79 -10.03 3.08
CA LEU A 496 -20.23 -9.73 2.96
C LEU A 496 -20.87 -9.50 4.33
N GLY A 497 -20.69 -10.43 5.29
CA GLY A 497 -21.35 -10.36 6.59
C GLY A 497 -20.92 -9.14 7.42
N PHE A 498 -19.63 -8.84 7.44
CA PHE A 498 -19.10 -7.70 8.20
C PHE A 498 -19.57 -6.37 7.61
N THR A 499 -19.63 -6.27 6.29
CA THR A 499 -20.17 -5.09 5.61
C THR A 499 -21.66 -4.94 5.83
N ALA A 500 -22.44 -6.03 5.70
CA ALA A 500 -23.90 -6.00 5.88
C ALA A 500 -24.33 -5.57 7.29
N ILE A 501 -23.51 -5.87 8.30
CA ILE A 501 -23.78 -5.43 9.68
C ILE A 501 -23.31 -3.99 9.90
N SER A 502 -22.11 -3.65 9.42
CA SER A 502 -21.51 -2.35 9.73
C SER A 502 -22.11 -1.18 8.95
N PHE A 503 -22.49 -1.38 7.68
CA PHE A 503 -22.95 -0.29 6.82
C PHE A 503 -24.27 0.33 7.26
N PRO A 504 -25.34 -0.43 7.55
CA PRO A 504 -26.60 0.17 8.00
C PRO A 504 -26.43 0.98 9.30
N ALA A 505 -25.66 0.46 10.26
CA ALA A 505 -25.40 1.14 11.53
C ALA A 505 -24.62 2.45 11.34
N LEU A 506 -23.54 2.42 10.57
CA LEU A 506 -22.71 3.61 10.31
C LEU A 506 -23.45 4.64 9.44
N ARG A 507 -24.29 4.20 8.51
CA ARG A 507 -25.08 5.08 7.65
C ARG A 507 -26.16 5.83 8.42
N LEU A 508 -26.81 5.17 9.38
CA LEU A 508 -27.76 5.83 10.29
C LEU A 508 -27.08 6.94 11.11
N LEU A 509 -25.88 6.68 11.64
CA LEU A 509 -25.09 7.68 12.36
C LEU A 509 -24.67 8.84 11.46
N GLU A 510 -24.22 8.55 10.22
CA GLU A 510 -23.84 9.58 9.25
C GLU A 510 -25.01 10.51 8.92
N LEU A 511 -26.22 9.97 8.75
CA LEU A 511 -27.44 10.75 8.50
C LEU A 511 -27.82 11.63 9.69
N GLN A 512 -27.75 11.10 10.92
CA GLN A 512 -28.02 11.85 12.15
C GLN A 512 -27.06 13.04 12.32
N MET A 513 -25.76 12.80 12.14
CA MET A 513 -24.75 13.87 12.23
C MET A 513 -24.96 14.95 11.17
N LEU A 514 -25.37 14.58 9.96
CA LEU A 514 -25.67 15.54 8.89
C LEU A 514 -26.91 16.39 9.20
N GLU A 515 -27.94 15.81 9.82
CA GLU A 515 -29.13 16.53 10.27
C GLU A 515 -28.82 17.49 11.43
N GLU A 516 -28.05 17.05 12.43
CA GLU A 516 -27.60 17.89 13.53
C GLU A 516 -26.75 19.07 13.03
N MET A 517 -25.83 18.80 12.11
CA MET A 517 -24.98 19.84 11.52
C MET A 517 -25.81 20.86 10.72
N LYS A 518 -26.84 20.41 9.99
CA LYS A 518 -27.79 21.31 9.31
C LYS A 518 -28.55 22.17 10.31
N SER A 519 -29.08 21.58 11.38
CA SER A 519 -29.79 22.29 12.46
C SER A 519 -28.89 23.34 13.13
N ILE A 520 -27.65 22.98 13.46
CA ILE A 520 -26.66 23.91 14.04
C ILE A 520 -26.33 25.05 13.06
N MET A 521 -26.16 24.74 11.77
CA MET A 521 -25.93 25.74 10.73
C MET A 521 -27.12 26.68 10.55
N GLU A 522 -28.35 26.17 10.61
CA GLU A 522 -29.58 26.98 10.55
C GLU A 522 -29.74 27.86 11.81
N GLN A 523 -29.43 27.33 13.00
CA GLN A 523 -29.41 28.10 14.25
C GLN A 523 -28.32 29.17 14.26
N LEU A 524 -27.14 28.86 13.73
CA LEU A 524 -26.06 29.83 13.54
C LEU A 524 -26.46 30.89 12.51
N ALA A 525 -27.07 30.50 11.38
CA ALA A 525 -27.58 31.45 10.38
C ALA A 525 -28.67 32.36 10.96
N ALA A 526 -29.54 31.85 11.83
CA ALA A 526 -30.56 32.62 12.53
C ALA A 526 -29.95 33.61 13.55
N ARG A 527 -28.96 33.18 14.34
CA ARG A 527 -28.24 34.04 15.30
C ARG A 527 -27.38 35.10 14.63
N VAL A 528 -26.84 34.79 13.45
CA VAL A 528 -26.05 35.73 12.63
C VAL A 528 -26.94 36.80 12.00
N LYS A 529 -28.20 36.49 11.66
CA LYS A 529 -29.19 37.48 11.18
C LYS A 529 -29.67 38.47 12.26
N SER A 530 -29.54 38.15 13.55
CA SER A 530 -30.08 38.97 14.66
C SER A 530 -29.04 39.80 15.44
N GLY A 531 -27.76 39.79 15.04
CA GLY A 531 -26.67 40.47 15.76
C GLY A 531 -26.11 41.73 15.05
N PRO A 532 -25.33 42.58 15.74
CA PRO A 532 -24.71 43.78 15.17
C PRO A 532 -23.67 43.51 14.06
N LEU A 533 -23.35 42.24 13.81
CA LEU A 533 -22.50 41.77 12.71
C LEU A 533 -23.23 41.63 11.36
N ALA A 534 -24.51 42.06 11.26
CA ALA A 534 -25.31 42.04 10.04
C ALA A 534 -24.66 42.76 8.83
N ILE A 535 -23.66 43.61 9.07
CA ILE A 535 -22.91 44.33 8.01
C ILE A 535 -21.83 43.44 7.33
N LEU A 536 -21.52 42.26 7.86
CA LEU A 536 -20.45 41.38 7.33
C LEU A 536 -20.92 40.11 6.63
N THR A 537 -22.23 39.86 6.52
CA THR A 537 -22.73 38.55 6.02
C THR A 537 -23.70 38.70 4.86
N THR A 538 -23.16 38.87 3.66
CA THR A 538 -23.81 38.50 2.40
C THR A 538 -23.48 37.04 2.05
N ASP A 539 -24.53 36.24 1.84
CA ASP A 539 -24.59 34.92 1.18
C ASP A 539 -23.55 33.83 1.48
N VAL A 540 -23.90 32.91 2.39
CA VAL A 540 -23.24 31.61 2.57
C VAL A 540 -23.86 30.50 1.69
N SER A 541 -25.00 30.74 1.03
CA SER A 541 -25.66 29.79 0.12
C SER A 541 -25.07 29.77 -1.31
N HIS A 542 -24.19 30.71 -1.65
CA HIS A 542 -23.47 30.77 -2.95
C HIS A 542 -21.97 30.98 -2.77
N VAL A 543 -21.28 30.12 -2.03
CA VAL A 543 -19.81 30.17 -2.00
C VAL A 543 -19.23 29.43 -3.21
N SER A 544 -19.15 30.15 -4.34
CA SER A 544 -18.40 29.69 -5.52
C SER A 544 -16.94 29.42 -5.14
N PHE A 545 -16.23 28.55 -5.85
CA PHE A 545 -14.80 28.31 -5.61
C PHE A 545 -13.99 29.63 -5.63
N GLY A 546 -14.45 30.66 -6.35
CA GLY A 546 -13.86 32.01 -6.34
C GLY A 546 -14.02 32.77 -5.02
N ARG A 547 -15.08 32.53 -4.22
CA ARG A 547 -15.25 33.11 -2.88
C ARG A 547 -14.55 32.30 -1.78
N LEU A 548 -14.36 30.98 -1.93
CA LEU A 548 -13.51 30.16 -1.04
C LEU A 548 -12.01 30.28 -1.36
N ALA A 549 -11.65 30.57 -2.61
CA ALA A 549 -10.27 30.76 -3.04
C ALA A 549 -9.49 31.72 -2.13
N PRO A 550 -9.97 32.92 -1.75
CA PRO A 550 -9.23 33.78 -0.84
C PRO A 550 -9.06 33.18 0.56
N TYR A 551 -10.01 32.41 1.08
CA TYR A 551 -9.88 31.75 2.39
C TYR A 551 -8.96 30.54 2.33
N ILE A 552 -9.02 29.75 1.26
CA ILE A 552 -8.10 28.61 1.04
C ILE A 552 -6.69 29.16 0.81
N LEU A 553 -6.53 30.22 0.00
CA LEU A 553 -5.26 30.91 -0.19
C LEU A 553 -4.78 31.54 1.12
N ALA A 554 -5.67 32.13 1.91
CA ALA A 554 -5.35 32.67 3.23
C ALA A 554 -4.94 31.55 4.20
N CYS A 555 -5.59 30.39 4.20
CA CYS A 555 -5.20 29.24 5.02
C CYS A 555 -3.88 28.62 4.53
N LEU A 556 -3.69 28.49 3.22
CA LEU A 556 -2.47 28.00 2.59
C LEU A 556 -1.29 28.97 2.79
N ALA A 557 -1.55 30.28 2.94
CA ALA A 557 -0.55 31.28 3.29
C ALA A 557 -0.33 31.38 4.81
N ALA A 558 -1.40 31.30 5.60
CA ALA A 558 -1.36 31.38 7.06
C ALA A 558 -0.71 30.14 7.67
N TYR A 559 -0.86 28.96 7.07
CA TYR A 559 -0.25 27.74 7.61
C TYR A 559 1.29 27.78 7.61
N PRO A 560 1.99 28.17 6.52
CA PRO A 560 3.43 28.42 6.56
C PRO A 560 3.83 29.53 7.54
N VAL A 561 3.02 30.59 7.68
CA VAL A 561 3.26 31.67 8.66
C VAL A 561 3.18 31.12 10.10
N LEU A 562 2.14 30.34 10.41
CA LEU A 562 1.97 29.66 11.69
C LEU A 562 3.13 28.70 11.96
N CYS A 563 3.49 27.88 10.96
CA CYS A 563 4.64 26.99 11.03
C CYS A 563 5.93 27.77 11.34
N SER A 564 6.17 28.90 10.67
CA SER A 564 7.34 29.76 10.88
C SER A 564 7.34 30.41 12.26
N PHE A 565 6.19 30.90 12.74
CA PHE A 565 6.03 31.51 14.06
C PHE A 565 6.32 30.52 15.18
N LEU A 566 5.75 29.31 15.08
CA LEU A 566 5.94 28.25 16.05
C LEU A 566 7.33 27.60 15.96
N ARG A 567 7.99 27.61 14.79
CA ARG A 567 9.27 26.92 14.52
C ARG A 567 10.34 27.21 15.56
N PHE A 568 10.53 28.48 15.91
CA PHE A 568 11.56 28.92 16.85
C PHE A 568 11.06 29.05 18.29
N ARG A 569 9.80 28.70 18.57
CA ARG A 569 9.21 28.84 19.91
C ARG A 569 10.02 28.07 20.95
N LYS A 570 10.45 26.85 20.62
CA LYS A 570 11.22 25.99 21.53
C LYS A 570 12.64 26.53 21.78
N MET A 571 13.34 26.93 20.72
CA MET A 571 14.64 27.58 20.84
C MET A 571 14.55 28.83 21.73
N ARG A 572 13.58 29.71 21.50
CA ARG A 572 13.36 30.90 22.35
C ARG A 572 13.02 30.53 23.79
N TRP A 573 12.25 29.47 24.00
CA TRP A 573 11.93 28.95 25.33
C TRP A 573 13.19 28.46 26.06
N LEU A 574 14.09 27.72 25.40
CA LEU A 574 15.36 27.28 25.99
C LEU A 574 16.20 28.48 26.43
N HIS A 575 16.38 29.48 25.56
CA HIS A 575 17.17 30.68 25.88
C HIS A 575 16.57 31.46 27.04
N ARG A 576 15.23 31.54 27.14
CA ARG A 576 14.55 32.18 28.27
C ARG A 576 14.64 31.38 29.57
N LYS A 577 14.55 30.05 29.50
CA LYS A 577 14.55 29.18 30.68
C LYS A 577 15.91 29.18 31.39
N TYR A 578 17.01 28.99 30.65
CA TYR A 578 18.34 28.88 31.24
C TYR A 578 19.10 30.20 31.30
N ASN A 579 18.74 31.16 30.45
CA ASN A 579 19.25 32.53 30.49
C ASN A 579 20.79 32.63 30.51
N PHE A 580 21.42 32.26 29.41
CA PHE A 580 22.85 32.48 29.14
C PHE A 580 23.02 33.60 28.10
N PRO A 581 22.97 34.88 28.50
CA PRO A 581 22.94 36.00 27.56
C PRO A 581 24.28 36.30 26.89
N THR A 582 25.40 35.91 27.49
CA THR A 582 26.75 36.20 26.98
C THR A 582 27.64 34.95 26.95
N ARG A 583 28.78 35.02 26.25
CA ARG A 583 29.76 33.93 26.18
C ARG A 583 30.27 33.55 27.57
N GLU A 584 30.57 34.53 28.41
CA GLU A 584 31.08 34.33 29.76
C GLU A 584 30.06 33.62 30.65
N SER A 585 28.77 33.91 30.45
CA SER A 585 27.71 33.26 31.22
C SER A 585 27.62 31.76 30.98
N LEU A 586 28.15 31.24 29.85
CA LEU A 586 28.15 29.80 29.54
C LEU A 586 29.07 28.99 30.48
N ALA A 587 30.07 29.63 31.10
CA ALA A 587 31.00 28.97 32.02
C ALA A 587 30.33 28.41 33.29
N ARG A 588 29.13 28.89 33.64
CA ARG A 588 28.36 28.40 34.80
C ARG A 588 27.39 27.26 34.46
N MET A 589 27.29 26.86 33.19
CA MET A 589 26.34 25.83 32.75
C MET A 589 26.63 24.51 33.45
N THR A 590 25.62 23.97 34.14
CA THR A 590 25.79 22.70 34.84
C THR A 590 25.67 21.51 33.89
N ASP A 591 26.22 20.36 34.26
CA ASP A 591 26.07 19.13 33.49
C ASP A 591 24.59 18.72 33.36
N ASP A 592 23.76 18.95 34.39
CA ASP A 592 22.31 18.68 34.34
C ASP A 592 21.57 19.62 33.36
N GLU A 593 21.93 20.92 33.33
CA GLU A 593 21.37 21.88 32.37
C GLU A 593 21.80 21.52 30.94
N ALA A 594 23.07 21.18 30.76
CA ALA A 594 23.64 20.74 29.49
C ALA A 594 22.92 19.50 28.94
N TRP A 595 22.70 18.50 29.80
CA TRP A 595 21.90 17.32 29.45
C TRP A 595 20.46 17.69 29.06
N GLU A 596 19.78 18.55 29.82
CA GLU A 596 18.39 18.88 29.55
C GLU A 596 18.24 19.65 28.22
N ILE A 597 19.17 20.56 27.91
CA ILE A 597 19.24 21.24 26.62
C ILE A 597 19.49 20.24 25.49
N GLN A 598 20.53 19.39 25.62
CA GLN A 598 20.86 18.38 24.61
C GLN A 598 19.69 17.41 24.36
N ARG A 599 18.98 16.99 25.41
CA ARG A 599 17.83 16.09 25.31
C ARG A 599 16.71 16.69 24.47
N VAL A 600 16.46 18.01 24.57
CA VAL A 600 15.47 18.69 23.71
C VAL A 600 15.91 18.65 22.24
N ILE A 601 17.20 18.86 21.97
CA ILE A 601 17.77 18.76 20.62
C ILE A 601 17.57 17.34 20.06
N LEU A 602 17.92 16.32 20.86
CA LEU A 602 17.85 14.91 20.50
C LEU A 602 16.42 14.39 20.34
N GLN A 603 15.47 14.76 21.19
CA GLN A 603 14.14 14.14 21.21
C GLN A 603 13.07 14.94 20.46
N GLN A 604 13.23 16.27 20.36
CA GLN A 604 12.17 17.17 19.86
C GLN A 604 12.56 17.97 18.61
N GLU A 605 13.79 18.51 18.54
CA GLU A 605 14.19 19.40 17.44
C GLU A 605 14.76 18.65 16.23
N PHE A 606 15.83 17.86 16.40
CA PHE A 606 16.56 17.21 15.31
C PHE A 606 16.77 15.69 15.47
N PRO A 607 15.78 14.92 15.96
CA PRO A 607 15.96 13.51 16.33
C PRO A 607 16.53 12.64 15.21
N PHE A 608 16.01 12.79 14.00
CA PHE A 608 16.46 12.00 12.86
C PHE A 608 17.93 12.27 12.52
N ILE A 609 18.32 13.55 12.36
CA ILE A 609 19.69 13.90 11.99
C ILE A 609 20.65 13.67 13.15
N PHE A 610 20.25 13.92 14.38
CA PHE A 610 21.07 13.67 15.57
C PHE A 610 21.41 12.18 15.69
N VAL A 611 20.40 11.30 15.60
CA VAL A 611 20.64 9.84 15.62
C VAL A 611 21.53 9.41 14.46
N LYS A 612 21.26 9.87 13.23
CA LYS A 612 22.11 9.53 12.08
C LYS A 612 23.55 10.03 12.25
N ALA A 613 23.75 11.20 12.87
CA ALA A 613 25.07 11.72 13.17
C ALA A 613 25.82 10.84 14.18
N LEU A 614 25.17 10.35 15.23
CA LEU A 614 25.78 9.41 16.18
C LEU A 614 26.13 8.07 15.52
N GLN A 615 25.26 7.58 14.62
CA GLN A 615 25.55 6.37 13.84
C GLN A 615 26.78 6.57 12.94
N PHE A 616 26.92 7.75 12.33
CA PHE A 616 28.09 8.10 11.52
C PHE A 616 29.33 8.43 12.36
N ALA A 617 29.19 8.90 13.61
CA ALA A 617 30.29 9.05 14.54
C ALA A 617 30.96 7.71 14.82
N LEU A 618 30.16 6.68 15.18
CA LEU A 618 30.65 5.31 15.32
C LEU A 618 31.29 4.81 14.02
N PHE A 619 30.59 5.00 12.90
CA PHE A 619 31.07 4.56 11.60
C PHE A 619 32.40 5.20 11.20
N ARG A 620 32.62 6.46 11.55
CA ARG A 620 33.86 7.19 11.22
C ARG A 620 35.09 6.68 11.96
N THR A 621 34.92 6.09 13.16
CA THR A 621 36.05 5.45 13.87
C THR A 621 36.62 4.26 13.12
N TYR A 622 35.82 3.60 12.28
CA TYR A 622 36.27 2.48 11.44
C TYR A 622 37.21 2.91 10.31
N GLY A 623 37.34 4.22 10.05
CA GLY A 623 38.37 4.75 9.16
C GLY A 623 39.76 4.84 9.80
N ILE A 624 39.90 4.53 11.09
CA ILE A 624 41.17 4.54 11.82
C ILE A 624 41.70 3.09 11.94
N PRO A 625 42.87 2.75 11.36
CA PRO A 625 43.38 1.36 11.34
C PRO A 625 43.59 0.73 12.72
N THR A 626 44.00 1.50 13.74
CA THR A 626 44.19 0.99 15.11
C THR A 626 42.86 0.50 15.70
N ILE A 627 41.78 1.25 15.47
CA ILE A 627 40.42 0.93 15.95
C ILE A 627 39.84 -0.23 15.14
N SER A 628 39.84 -0.13 13.80
CA SER A 628 39.25 -1.16 12.93
C SER A 628 39.98 -2.51 13.05
N GLY A 629 41.30 -2.49 13.21
CA GLY A 629 42.13 -3.67 13.47
C GLY A 629 41.70 -4.40 14.74
N LEU A 630 41.48 -3.67 15.84
CA LEU A 630 40.99 -4.27 17.09
C LEU A 630 39.56 -4.83 16.96
N LEU A 631 38.67 -4.11 16.30
CA LEU A 631 37.27 -4.53 16.09
C LEU A 631 37.15 -5.78 15.20
N THR A 632 38.02 -5.91 14.20
CA THR A 632 38.09 -7.14 13.38
C THR A 632 38.69 -8.30 14.17
N ALA A 633 39.76 -8.07 14.95
CA ALA A 633 40.42 -9.11 15.75
C ALA A 633 39.49 -9.71 16.82
N THR A 634 38.62 -8.90 17.44
CA THR A 634 37.66 -9.35 18.46
C THR A 634 36.41 -10.04 17.88
N SER A 635 36.29 -10.11 16.55
CA SER A 635 35.12 -10.61 15.81
C SER A 635 33.78 -9.92 16.13
N GLN A 636 33.80 -8.78 16.83
CA GLN A 636 32.57 -8.07 17.22
C GLN A 636 31.95 -7.28 16.05
N PHE A 637 32.74 -6.96 15.02
CA PHE A 637 32.30 -6.25 13.82
C PHE A 637 32.80 -6.88 12.50
N SER A 638 33.20 -8.16 12.52
CA SER A 638 33.61 -8.89 11.31
C SER A 638 32.62 -9.99 10.88
N LYS A 639 31.60 -10.30 11.69
CA LYS A 639 30.55 -11.29 11.37
C LYS A 639 29.16 -10.66 11.44
N PRO A 640 28.25 -10.95 10.50
CA PRO A 640 26.87 -10.43 10.53
C PRO A 640 26.10 -10.78 11.82
N GLU A 641 26.39 -11.96 12.39
CA GLU A 641 25.71 -12.46 13.59
C GLU A 641 26.05 -11.66 14.86
N THR A 642 27.28 -11.13 14.94
CA THR A 642 27.78 -10.39 16.10
C THR A 642 27.66 -8.88 15.92
N SER A 643 27.77 -8.38 14.68
CA SER A 643 27.72 -6.94 14.39
C SER A 643 26.38 -6.31 14.76
N LEU A 644 25.25 -7.01 14.51
CA LEU A 644 23.91 -6.54 14.86
C LEU A 644 23.72 -6.39 16.37
N LYS A 645 24.16 -7.39 17.16
CA LYS A 645 24.10 -7.32 18.63
C LYS A 645 25.03 -6.22 19.13
N ARG A 646 26.28 -6.18 18.66
CA ARG A 646 27.28 -5.21 19.09
C ARG A 646 26.82 -3.77 18.82
N TYR A 647 26.23 -3.52 17.67
CA TYR A 647 25.65 -2.22 17.33
C TYR A 647 24.53 -1.83 18.31
N THR A 648 23.66 -2.78 18.65
CA THR A 648 22.58 -2.55 19.62
C THR A 648 23.11 -2.32 21.04
N ASP A 649 24.10 -3.10 21.48
CA ASP A 649 24.74 -2.95 22.79
C ASP A 649 25.38 -1.57 22.98
N THR A 650 26.12 -1.10 21.96
CA THR A 650 26.71 0.23 21.96
C THR A 650 25.62 1.31 22.00
N SER A 651 24.56 1.16 21.21
CA SER A 651 23.44 2.11 21.20
C SER A 651 22.73 2.15 22.56
N ALA A 652 22.52 1.00 23.19
CA ALA A 652 21.91 0.91 24.52
C ALA A 652 22.75 1.64 25.57
N LEU A 653 24.05 1.36 25.69
CA LEU A 653 24.91 2.03 26.68
C LEU A 653 24.96 3.55 26.49
N ILE A 654 25.12 4.01 25.24
CA ILE A 654 25.15 5.44 24.93
C ILE A 654 23.84 6.12 25.33
N GLN A 655 22.71 5.47 25.05
CA GLN A 655 21.40 6.02 25.33
C GLN A 655 21.08 6.02 26.84
N GLU A 656 21.61 5.08 27.61
CA GLU A 656 21.46 5.09 29.06
C GLU A 656 22.07 6.35 29.70
N PHE A 657 23.30 6.73 29.33
CA PHE A 657 23.93 7.93 29.90
C PHE A 657 23.54 9.24 29.18
N MET A 658 23.05 9.20 27.94
CA MET A 658 22.51 10.39 27.24
C MET A 658 21.04 10.67 27.55
N GLY A 659 20.25 9.63 27.79
CA GLY A 659 18.81 9.71 28.00
C GLY A 659 18.43 10.12 29.42
N HIS A 660 19.32 9.92 30.39
CA HIS A 660 19.07 10.18 31.81
C HIS A 660 19.98 11.27 32.37
N ARG A 661 19.57 11.86 33.50
CA ARG A 661 20.34 12.88 34.19
C ARG A 661 21.75 12.37 34.48
N PRO A 662 22.80 13.19 34.30
CA PRO A 662 24.18 12.79 34.58
C PRO A 662 24.42 12.21 35.98
N SER A 663 23.72 12.73 36.99
CA SER A 663 23.77 12.28 38.39
C SER A 663 22.91 11.05 38.69
N SER A 664 22.16 10.53 37.72
CA SER A 664 21.27 9.38 37.91
C SER A 664 22.04 8.06 37.96
N GLU A 665 21.53 7.12 38.75
CA GLU A 665 22.10 5.78 38.86
C GLU A 665 22.23 5.08 37.49
N ARG A 666 21.22 5.18 36.62
CA ARG A 666 21.25 4.59 35.26
C ARG A 666 22.41 5.13 34.43
N ALA A 667 22.65 6.45 34.46
CA ALA A 667 23.75 7.07 33.74
C ALA A 667 25.11 6.61 34.30
N CYS A 668 25.27 6.62 35.64
CA CYS A 668 26.49 6.16 36.30
C CYS A 668 26.79 4.68 36.01
N VAL A 669 25.78 3.79 36.07
CA VAL A 669 25.95 2.35 35.80
C VAL A 669 26.34 2.11 34.34
N ALA A 670 25.75 2.84 33.39
CA ALA A 670 26.12 2.72 31.97
C ALA A 670 27.55 3.19 31.68
N LEU A 671 27.99 4.28 32.33
CA LEU A 671 29.36 4.75 32.24
C LEU A 671 30.35 3.79 32.90
N ALA A 672 30.02 3.28 34.09
CA ALA A 672 30.82 2.27 34.77
C ALA A 672 30.96 1.01 33.92
N ARG A 673 29.87 0.55 33.28
CA ARG A 673 29.90 -0.58 32.33
C ARG A 673 30.79 -0.28 31.14
N THR A 674 30.69 0.92 30.57
CA THR A 674 31.50 1.36 29.44
C THR A 674 32.98 1.43 29.82
N ARG A 675 33.33 2.00 30.98
CA ARG A 675 34.70 2.07 31.50
C ARG A 675 35.27 0.67 31.71
N PHE A 676 34.54 -0.21 32.40
CA PHE A 676 34.93 -1.60 32.64
C PHE A 676 35.23 -2.37 31.34
N LEU A 677 34.37 -2.24 30.32
CA LEU A 677 34.57 -2.91 29.02
C LEU A 677 35.84 -2.43 28.29
N HIS A 678 36.32 -1.22 28.55
CA HIS A 678 37.53 -0.67 27.94
C HIS A 678 38.79 -0.87 28.80
N THR A 679 38.67 -1.00 30.13
CA THR A 679 39.81 -1.08 31.06
C THR A 679 40.87 -2.10 30.64
N GLY A 680 40.47 -3.34 30.36
CA GLY A 680 41.42 -4.40 29.99
C GLY A 680 42.13 -4.15 28.66
N TYR A 681 41.47 -3.50 27.70
CA TYR A 681 42.07 -3.17 26.40
C TYR A 681 42.99 -1.94 26.48
N ARG A 682 42.64 -0.93 27.29
CA ARG A 682 43.49 0.24 27.57
C ARG A 682 44.75 -0.19 28.32
N ALA A 683 44.62 -0.99 29.38
CA ALA A 683 45.75 -1.51 30.15
C ALA A 683 46.70 -2.38 29.30
N ALA A 684 46.19 -3.06 28.29
CA ALA A 684 46.99 -3.86 27.35
C ALA A 684 47.57 -3.03 26.18
N GLY A 685 47.40 -1.70 26.15
CA GLY A 685 47.85 -0.83 25.07
C GLY A 685 47.15 -1.06 23.72
N LYS A 686 46.01 -1.78 23.71
CA LYS A 686 45.26 -2.11 22.49
C LYS A 686 44.30 -1.01 22.07
N ILE A 687 43.83 -0.21 23.04
CA ILE A 687 43.09 1.03 22.80
C ILE A 687 44.00 2.17 23.23
N GLN A 688 44.36 3.02 22.28
CA GLN A 688 45.21 4.18 22.55
C GLN A 688 44.37 5.32 23.18
N GLU A 689 45.01 6.18 23.96
CA GLU A 689 44.33 7.33 24.56
C GLU A 689 43.84 8.32 23.49
N ASP A 690 44.62 8.53 22.42
CA ASP A 690 44.21 9.33 21.27
C ASP A 690 42.94 8.74 20.60
N ASP A 691 42.86 7.40 20.47
CA ASP A 691 41.68 6.73 19.89
C ASP A 691 40.42 6.95 20.76
N MET A 692 40.58 6.95 22.10
CA MET A 692 39.51 7.25 23.05
C MET A 692 39.07 8.71 22.97
N LEU A 693 40.02 9.64 22.98
CA LEU A 693 39.76 11.07 22.89
C LEU A 693 39.07 11.44 21.57
N TYR A 694 39.52 10.84 20.45
CA TYR A 694 38.90 11.00 19.15
C TYR A 694 37.48 10.43 19.11
N THR A 695 37.28 9.22 19.64
CA THR A 695 35.94 8.60 19.70
C THR A 695 34.98 9.43 20.53
N LEU A 696 35.42 9.96 21.69
CA LEU A 696 34.65 10.88 22.52
C LEU A 696 34.29 12.15 21.74
N GLY A 697 35.29 12.78 21.10
CA GLY A 697 35.11 13.99 20.31
C GLY A 697 34.08 13.82 19.20
N LEU A 698 34.10 12.69 18.48
CA LEU A 698 33.14 12.43 17.40
C LEU A 698 31.69 12.46 17.86
N PHE A 699 31.38 11.97 19.07
CA PHE A 699 30.01 12.02 19.59
C PHE A 699 29.52 13.44 19.88
N ALA A 700 30.42 14.37 20.22
CA ALA A 700 30.09 15.78 20.38
C ALA A 700 30.05 16.52 19.03
N ILE A 701 31.01 16.26 18.16
CA ILE A 701 31.25 17.01 16.91
C ILE A 701 30.24 16.64 15.81
N GLN A 702 29.97 15.35 15.60
CA GLN A 702 29.19 14.90 14.45
C GLN A 702 27.74 15.40 14.49
N PRO A 703 27.01 15.41 15.63
CA PRO A 703 25.69 16.02 15.70
C PRO A 703 25.69 17.49 15.27
N VAL A 704 26.68 18.27 15.70
CA VAL A 704 26.82 19.69 15.32
C VAL A 704 27.01 19.81 13.80
N ARG A 705 28.00 19.11 13.23
CA ARG A 705 28.30 19.14 11.78
C ARG A 705 27.10 18.74 10.93
N PHE A 706 26.41 17.68 11.31
CA PHE A 706 25.27 17.15 10.55
C PHE A 706 24.06 18.08 10.62
N ILE A 707 23.76 18.65 11.80
CA ILE A 707 22.66 19.61 11.96
C ILE A 707 22.94 20.85 11.11
N GLU A 708 24.13 21.43 11.20
CA GLU A 708 24.50 22.62 10.42
C GLU A 708 24.43 22.38 8.90
N LYS A 709 24.76 21.16 8.45
CA LYS A 709 24.75 20.81 7.03
C LYS A 709 23.36 20.46 6.49
N PHE A 710 22.55 19.72 7.25
CA PHE A 710 21.33 19.07 6.73
C PHE A 710 20.02 19.55 7.34
N GLU A 711 20.04 20.28 8.46
CA GLU A 711 18.82 20.75 9.13
C GLU A 711 18.43 22.19 8.78
N TRP A 712 17.22 22.55 9.17
CA TRP A 712 16.58 23.81 8.80
C TRP A 712 17.15 25.05 9.51
N ARG A 713 17.91 24.87 10.60
CA ARG A 713 18.67 25.93 11.29
C ARG A 713 20.00 25.37 11.83
N THR A 714 20.91 26.26 12.16
CA THR A 714 22.11 25.96 12.94
C THR A 714 21.80 25.91 14.44
N LEU A 715 22.72 25.32 15.20
CA LEU A 715 22.69 25.35 16.67
C LEU A 715 23.17 26.71 17.19
N SER A 716 22.58 27.20 18.28
CA SER A 716 23.11 28.37 18.99
C SER A 716 24.34 28.01 19.82
N ASP A 717 25.11 29.03 20.22
CA ASP A 717 26.28 28.86 21.08
C ASP A 717 25.92 28.20 22.42
N MET A 718 24.74 28.50 22.98
CA MET A 718 24.22 27.83 24.17
C MET A 718 23.97 26.33 23.93
N GLU A 719 23.39 25.97 22.78
CA GLU A 719 23.15 24.56 22.41
C GLU A 719 24.48 23.82 22.16
N LYS A 720 25.45 24.46 21.50
CA LYS A 720 26.80 23.90 21.29
C LYS A 720 27.56 23.76 22.60
N CYS A 721 27.48 24.76 23.49
CA CYS A 721 28.07 24.69 24.83
C CYS A 721 27.46 23.57 25.66
N ALA A 722 26.14 23.34 25.57
CA ALA A 722 25.48 22.22 26.23
C ALA A 722 26.02 20.86 25.74
N ILE A 723 26.15 20.68 24.43
CA ILE A 723 26.75 19.45 23.86
C ILE A 723 28.19 19.28 24.37
N GLY A 724 29.01 20.34 24.32
CA GLY A 724 30.39 20.29 24.78
C GLY A 724 30.54 20.03 26.29
N THR A 725 29.73 20.68 27.12
CA THR A 725 29.72 20.50 28.59
C THR A 725 29.36 19.06 28.95
N PHE A 726 28.30 18.54 28.32
CA PHE A 726 27.84 17.17 28.56
C PHE A 726 28.89 16.15 28.15
N TRP A 727 29.48 16.26 26.96
CA TRP A 727 30.46 15.28 26.47
C TRP A 727 31.83 15.39 27.16
N LYS A 728 32.23 16.58 27.59
CA LYS A 728 33.40 16.75 28.48
C LYS A 728 33.16 16.01 29.81
N SER A 729 31.99 16.19 30.43
CA SER A 729 31.63 15.46 31.66
C SER A 729 31.61 13.92 31.45
N ILE A 730 31.16 13.46 30.28
CA ILE A 730 31.26 12.04 29.90
C ILE A 730 32.71 11.57 29.81
N GLY A 731 33.60 12.36 29.18
CA GLY A 731 35.02 12.05 29.09
C GLY A 731 35.69 11.96 30.46
N ASP A 732 35.34 12.87 31.38
CA ASP A 732 35.81 12.84 32.77
C ASP A 732 35.38 11.54 33.46
N GLY A 733 34.11 11.15 33.31
CA GLY A 733 33.57 9.92 33.90
C GLY A 733 34.11 8.63 33.27
N LEU A 734 34.61 8.71 32.03
CA LEU A 734 35.30 7.60 31.35
C LEU A 734 36.81 7.60 31.62
N ASP A 735 37.33 8.59 32.35
CA ASP A 735 38.74 8.74 32.68
C ASP A 735 39.61 8.82 31.42
N ILE A 736 39.22 9.70 30.49
CA ILE A 736 39.91 9.95 29.23
C ILE A 736 40.85 11.14 29.41
N SER A 737 42.11 10.98 28.99
CA SER A 737 43.09 12.07 29.06
C SER A 737 42.79 13.15 28.01
N TYR A 738 42.89 14.42 28.42
CA TYR A 738 42.82 15.57 27.52
C TYR A 738 44.19 16.19 27.24
N GLU A 739 45.30 15.58 27.64
CA GLU A 739 46.65 16.19 27.56
C GLU A 739 47.02 16.76 26.18
N ASN A 740 46.47 16.19 25.11
CA ASN A 740 46.68 16.64 23.73
C ASN A 740 45.88 17.89 23.34
N LEU A 741 44.96 18.36 24.19
CA LEU A 741 44.21 19.60 23.97
C LEU A 741 44.97 20.80 24.57
N PRO A 742 45.06 21.93 23.84
CA PRO A 742 45.83 23.09 24.27
C PRO A 742 45.52 23.57 25.70
N SER A 743 44.24 23.60 26.07
CA SER A 743 43.81 24.13 27.37
C SER A 743 43.72 23.07 28.47
N SER A 744 44.17 21.85 28.23
CA SER A 744 44.11 20.76 29.23
C SER A 744 44.80 21.10 30.54
N LYS A 745 45.97 21.76 30.47
CA LYS A 745 46.76 22.15 31.65
C LYS A 745 46.26 23.41 32.35
N THR A 746 45.67 24.34 31.61
CA THR A 746 45.19 25.63 32.12
C THR A 746 43.71 25.61 32.51
N GLY A 747 42.99 24.55 32.11
CA GLY A 747 41.54 24.44 32.24
C GLY A 747 40.79 25.02 31.04
N PHE A 748 39.62 24.44 30.76
CA PHE A 748 38.70 24.94 29.72
C PHE A 748 37.76 25.99 30.33
N ARG A 749 37.52 27.09 29.60
CA ARG A 749 36.61 28.16 30.05
C ARG A 749 35.15 27.70 30.19
N ASP A 750 34.68 26.90 29.23
CA ASP A 750 33.31 26.40 29.14
C ASP A 750 33.24 25.24 28.13
N GLY A 751 32.06 24.62 28.00
CA GLY A 751 31.85 23.49 27.11
C GLY A 751 32.01 23.82 25.63
N LEU A 752 31.73 25.05 25.20
CA LEU A 752 31.91 25.43 23.80
C LEU A 752 33.41 25.64 23.49
N HIS A 753 34.22 26.13 24.43
CA HIS A 753 35.67 26.18 24.26
C HIS A 753 36.28 24.77 24.13
N TRP A 754 35.85 23.84 24.99
CA TRP A 754 36.25 22.44 24.87
C TRP A 754 35.83 21.84 23.51
N LEU A 755 34.61 22.14 23.05
CA LEU A 755 34.10 21.68 21.77
C LEU A 755 34.89 22.23 20.57
N GLU A 756 35.34 23.48 20.63
CA GLU A 756 36.19 24.11 19.62
C GLU A 756 37.57 23.42 19.55
N GLU A 757 38.22 23.21 20.70
CA GLU A 757 39.54 22.57 20.76
C GLU A 757 39.49 21.10 20.32
N ILE A 758 38.52 20.32 20.81
CA ILE A 758 38.38 18.91 20.42
C ILE A 758 38.05 18.77 18.94
N MET A 759 37.31 19.73 18.36
CA MET A 759 37.01 19.74 16.92
C MET A 759 38.26 19.97 16.08
N ALA A 760 39.06 20.99 16.43
CA ALA A 760 40.32 21.27 15.75
C ALA A 760 41.29 20.08 15.88
N TRP A 761 41.46 19.56 17.09
CA TRP A 761 42.32 18.40 17.35
C TRP A 761 41.86 17.14 16.60
N SER A 762 40.54 16.89 16.54
CA SER A 762 40.00 15.74 15.80
C SER A 762 40.26 15.84 14.30
N ASP A 763 40.15 17.03 13.71
CA ASP A 763 40.45 17.23 12.29
C ASP A 763 41.92 16.94 11.97
N ASP A 764 42.85 17.36 12.84
CA ASP A 764 44.28 17.09 12.74
C ASP A 764 44.63 15.62 13.00
N TYR A 765 43.96 14.98 13.97
CA TYR A 765 44.09 13.55 14.23
C TYR A 765 43.63 12.73 13.01
N GLU A 766 42.51 13.09 12.39
CA GLU A 766 42.06 12.43 11.17
C GLU A 766 43.02 12.59 10.00
N VAL A 767 43.75 13.72 9.87
CA VAL A 767 44.74 13.91 8.80
C VAL A 767 45.84 12.86 8.93
N ARG A 768 46.26 12.59 10.17
CA ARG A 768 47.39 11.71 10.49
C ARG A 768 47.00 10.23 10.52
N SER A 769 45.80 9.92 11.02
CA SER A 769 45.42 8.56 11.42
C SER A 769 44.33 7.92 10.55
N MET A 770 43.55 8.68 9.78
CA MET A 770 42.48 8.13 8.94
C MET A 770 43.00 7.68 7.56
N LEU A 771 43.72 6.55 7.57
CA LEU A 771 44.45 6.02 6.41
C LEU A 771 43.72 4.85 5.73
N PRO A 772 43.92 4.62 4.41
CA PRO A 772 43.37 3.46 3.71
C PRO A 772 43.85 2.13 4.28
N ASP A 773 42.93 1.26 4.71
CA ASP A 773 43.22 -0.07 5.22
C ASP A 773 42.12 -1.08 4.86
N LYS A 774 42.49 -2.35 4.65
CA LYS A 774 41.53 -3.42 4.37
C LYS A 774 40.62 -3.70 5.57
N LYS A 775 41.12 -3.56 6.80
CA LYS A 775 40.32 -3.73 8.04
C LYS A 775 39.28 -2.63 8.22
N ASN A 776 39.55 -1.43 7.72
CA ASN A 776 38.56 -0.36 7.63
C ASN A 776 37.41 -0.78 6.71
N ARG A 777 37.73 -1.35 5.53
CA ARG A 777 36.72 -1.84 4.58
C ARG A 777 35.86 -2.96 5.19
N GLU A 778 36.50 -3.96 5.81
CA GLU A 778 35.81 -5.11 6.43
C GLU A 778 34.79 -4.66 7.48
N THR A 779 35.16 -3.75 8.38
CA THR A 779 34.27 -3.21 9.44
C THR A 779 33.19 -2.30 8.87
N ALA A 780 33.53 -1.48 7.87
CA ALA A 780 32.59 -0.61 7.16
C ALA A 780 31.50 -1.42 6.43
N ASP A 781 31.85 -2.52 5.78
CA ASP A 781 30.89 -3.38 5.06
C ASP A 781 29.86 -4.00 6.00
N GLN A 782 30.29 -4.48 7.17
CA GLN A 782 29.37 -5.04 8.17
C GLN A 782 28.43 -3.98 8.73
N THR A 783 28.91 -2.78 9.00
CA THR A 783 28.05 -1.71 9.54
C THR A 783 27.13 -1.14 8.48
N THR A 784 27.59 -1.05 7.23
CA THR A 784 26.74 -0.66 6.10
C THR A 784 25.60 -1.65 5.92
N ALA A 785 25.85 -2.95 6.10
CA ALA A 785 24.80 -3.98 6.12
C ALA A 785 23.76 -3.77 7.22
N VAL A 786 24.16 -3.26 8.40
CA VAL A 786 23.23 -2.85 9.47
C VAL A 786 22.40 -1.64 9.02
N LEU A 787 23.03 -0.61 8.43
CA LEU A 787 22.34 0.61 8.01
C LEU A 787 21.32 0.39 6.88
N VAL A 788 21.54 -0.60 6.01
CA VAL A 788 20.62 -0.96 4.92
C VAL A 788 19.73 -2.16 5.25
N TYR A 789 19.73 -2.63 6.50
CA TYR A 789 19.03 -3.86 6.92
C TYR A 789 17.53 -3.83 6.62
N MET A 790 16.88 -2.68 6.83
CA MET A 790 15.45 -2.45 6.60
C MET A 790 15.11 -2.00 5.16
N ILE A 791 16.09 -1.99 4.24
CA ILE A 791 15.88 -1.65 2.83
C ILE A 791 15.58 -2.94 2.03
N PRO A 792 14.50 -2.97 1.22
CA PRO A 792 14.21 -4.12 0.35
C PRO A 792 15.38 -4.49 -0.55
N GLY A 793 15.63 -5.80 -0.74
CA GLY A 793 16.76 -6.33 -1.50
C GLY A 793 17.05 -5.61 -2.83
N PRO A 794 16.04 -5.43 -3.72
CA PRO A 794 16.23 -4.73 -4.98
C PRO A 794 16.70 -3.26 -4.84
N LEU A 795 16.42 -2.60 -3.72
CA LEU A 795 16.78 -1.20 -3.46
C LEU A 795 18.05 -1.03 -2.62
N GLN A 796 18.64 -2.11 -2.10
CA GLN A 796 19.84 -2.03 -1.24
C GLN A 796 21.00 -1.33 -1.93
N HIS A 797 21.18 -1.52 -3.24
CA HIS A 797 22.22 -0.83 -4.02
C HIS A 797 22.09 0.70 -3.94
N ILE A 798 20.87 1.25 -3.90
CA ILE A 798 20.63 2.69 -3.71
C ILE A 798 21.03 3.10 -2.30
N GLY A 799 20.69 2.29 -1.30
CA GLY A 799 21.09 2.47 0.10
C GLY A 799 22.61 2.55 0.25
N LEU A 800 23.35 1.64 -0.40
CA LEU A 800 24.83 1.66 -0.40
C LEU A 800 25.39 2.97 -1.00
N LYS A 801 24.79 3.47 -2.09
CA LYS A 801 25.18 4.77 -2.67
C LYS A 801 24.83 5.94 -1.75
N PHE A 802 23.73 5.86 -1.01
CA PHE A 802 23.37 6.88 -0.01
C PHE A 802 24.36 6.89 1.16
N VAL A 803 24.76 5.71 1.66
CA VAL A 803 25.78 5.61 2.71
C VAL A 803 27.11 6.20 2.24
N SER A 804 27.58 5.87 1.02
CA SER A 804 28.77 6.50 0.44
C SER A 804 28.62 8.03 0.23
N PHE A 805 27.42 8.51 -0.12
CA PHE A 805 27.14 9.95 -0.23
C PHE A 805 27.26 10.69 1.11
N MET A 806 26.89 10.04 2.21
CA MET A 806 27.00 10.62 3.55
C MET A 806 28.45 10.67 4.07
N MET A 807 29.36 9.88 3.49
CA MET A 807 30.80 9.95 3.79
C MET A 807 31.46 11.12 3.06
N ASP A 808 32.35 11.83 3.75
CA ASP A 808 33.31 12.72 3.08
C ASP A 808 34.41 11.92 2.38
N ASP A 809 35.21 12.62 1.57
CA ASP A 809 36.23 11.99 0.74
C ASP A 809 37.34 11.31 1.54
N ARG A 810 37.68 11.80 2.74
CA ARG A 810 38.74 11.20 3.56
C ARG A 810 38.27 9.86 4.10
N LEU A 811 37.09 9.83 4.74
CA LEU A 811 36.50 8.62 5.29
C LEU A 811 36.29 7.57 4.19
N ARG A 812 35.78 7.99 3.03
CA ARG A 812 35.54 7.12 1.89
C ARG A 812 36.83 6.45 1.39
N LYS A 813 37.91 7.23 1.25
CA LYS A 813 39.24 6.74 0.84
C LYS A 813 39.83 5.79 1.90
N ALA A 814 39.71 6.14 3.18
CA ALA A 814 40.20 5.30 4.27
C ALA A 814 39.52 3.92 4.33
N MET A 815 38.24 3.87 3.94
CA MET A 815 37.44 2.64 3.88
C MET A 815 37.49 1.93 2.52
N LEU A 816 38.20 2.46 1.52
CA LEU A 816 38.23 1.90 0.16
C LEU A 816 36.83 1.82 -0.47
N TYR A 817 35.99 2.84 -0.28
CA TYR A 817 34.67 2.98 -0.90
C TYR A 817 34.73 3.87 -2.15
N ASP A 818 33.96 3.52 -3.18
CA ASP A 818 33.82 4.37 -4.36
C ASP A 818 32.88 5.55 -4.12
N PRO A 819 33.16 6.72 -4.71
CA PRO A 819 32.23 7.84 -4.67
C PRO A 819 30.88 7.49 -5.34
N PRO A 820 29.75 8.02 -4.85
CA PRO A 820 28.48 7.84 -5.53
C PRO A 820 28.52 8.53 -6.90
N PRO A 821 27.87 7.97 -7.93
CA PRO A 821 27.79 8.63 -9.23
C PRO A 821 27.14 10.02 -9.11
N PRO A 822 27.53 11.02 -9.92
CA PRO A 822 27.05 12.40 -9.80
C PRO A 822 25.52 12.56 -9.85
N ALA A 823 24.83 11.66 -10.53
CA ALA A 823 23.36 11.62 -10.56
C ALA A 823 22.76 11.36 -9.16
N TYR A 824 23.27 10.36 -8.44
CA TYR A 824 22.83 10.04 -7.07
C TYR A 824 23.13 11.19 -6.12
N THR A 825 24.32 11.80 -6.20
CA THR A 825 24.69 12.97 -5.39
C THR A 825 23.71 14.12 -5.57
N ARG A 826 23.30 14.42 -6.81
CA ARG A 826 22.29 15.46 -7.10
C ARG A 826 20.93 15.12 -6.50
N VAL A 827 20.47 13.87 -6.67
CA VAL A 827 19.18 13.40 -6.13
C VAL A 827 19.18 13.45 -4.60
N PHE A 828 20.17 12.88 -3.93
CA PHE A 828 20.23 12.88 -2.46
C PHE A 828 20.37 14.28 -1.87
N SER A 829 21.18 15.14 -2.51
CA SER A 829 21.28 16.55 -2.12
C SER A 829 19.94 17.28 -2.27
N PHE A 830 19.22 17.02 -3.36
CA PHE A 830 17.88 17.58 -3.56
C PHE A 830 16.90 17.09 -2.50
N LEU A 831 16.86 15.78 -2.20
CA LEU A 831 15.97 15.21 -1.18
C LEU A 831 16.23 15.79 0.21
N LEU A 832 17.50 15.95 0.62
CA LEU A 832 17.85 16.56 1.90
C LEU A 832 17.50 18.05 1.95
N ARG A 833 17.71 18.80 0.85
CA ARG A 833 17.27 20.20 0.73
C ARG A 833 15.74 20.34 0.77
N ALA A 834 15.03 19.44 0.10
CA ALA A 834 13.57 19.40 0.13
C ALA A 834 13.05 19.09 1.54
N ARG A 835 13.64 18.10 2.23
CA ARG A 835 13.34 17.82 3.65
C ARG A 835 13.59 19.05 4.51
N ARG A 836 14.75 19.70 4.36
CA ARG A 836 15.09 20.95 5.08
C ARG A 836 14.00 22.01 4.88
N PHE A 837 13.54 22.22 3.65
CA PHE A 837 12.46 23.15 3.34
C PHE A 837 11.12 22.77 3.99
N VAL A 838 10.72 21.50 3.90
CA VAL A 838 9.48 20.98 4.51
C VAL A 838 9.52 21.12 6.03
N MET A 839 10.62 20.72 6.67
CA MET A 839 10.79 20.84 8.12
C MET A 839 10.76 22.29 8.57
N ARG A 840 11.28 23.21 7.75
CA ARG A 840 11.28 24.65 8.04
C ARG A 840 9.88 25.26 7.98
N TYR A 841 9.18 25.06 6.87
CA TYR A 841 8.02 25.86 6.49
C TYR A 841 6.68 25.12 6.57
N LEU A 842 6.67 23.78 6.58
CA LEU A 842 5.44 23.00 6.39
C LEU A 842 5.14 21.99 7.51
N ALA A 843 6.11 21.58 8.34
CA ALA A 843 5.90 20.53 9.34
C ALA A 843 5.86 21.11 10.76
N LEU A 844 4.74 21.23 11.45
CA LEU A 844 4.65 21.84 12.80
C LEU A 844 5.73 21.32 13.81
N PRO A 845 6.17 22.15 14.78
CA PRO A 845 7.12 21.71 15.80
C PRO A 845 6.57 20.53 16.61
N ARG A 846 7.44 19.58 16.92
CA ARG A 846 7.06 18.36 17.63
C ARG A 846 6.68 18.65 19.09
N PRO A 847 5.44 18.34 19.51
CA PRO A 847 5.06 18.44 20.91
C PRO A 847 5.72 17.35 21.75
N TYR A 848 5.73 17.52 23.07
CA TYR A 848 6.44 16.61 24.00
C TYR A 848 5.92 15.16 23.96
N PHE A 849 4.62 14.97 23.78
CA PHE A 849 4.02 13.63 23.68
C PHE A 849 4.35 12.89 22.37
N LEU A 850 4.89 13.58 21.35
CA LEU A 850 5.39 12.97 20.11
C LEU A 850 6.93 12.94 20.06
N ARG A 851 7.62 13.11 21.20
CA ARG A 851 9.08 13.09 21.28
C ARG A 851 9.64 11.76 20.79
N TYR A 852 10.86 11.78 20.26
CA TYR A 852 11.56 10.55 19.92
C TYR A 852 12.11 9.91 21.19
N GLU A 853 11.65 8.71 21.51
CA GLU A 853 12.01 7.99 22.73
C GLU A 853 12.30 6.52 22.36
N PRO A 854 13.59 6.16 22.17
CA PRO A 854 13.96 4.83 21.65
C PRO A 854 14.05 3.73 22.72
N TYR A 855 13.84 4.05 24.00
CA TYR A 855 13.96 3.14 25.14
C TYR A 855 12.89 3.45 26.19
N THR A 856 12.64 2.52 27.11
CA THR A 856 11.74 2.77 28.23
C THR A 856 12.36 3.70 29.28
N ASP A 857 11.66 4.79 29.61
CA ASP A 857 12.05 5.77 30.65
C ASP A 857 12.30 5.07 32.02
N ASN A 858 11.46 4.11 32.39
CA ASN A 858 11.60 3.31 33.60
C ASN A 858 11.87 1.83 33.29
N PRO A 859 12.62 1.11 34.13
CA PRO A 859 12.75 -0.34 34.01
C PRO A 859 11.44 -1.03 34.43
N ASP A 860 11.27 -2.29 34.02
CA ASP A 860 10.11 -3.09 34.42
C ASP A 860 10.21 -3.65 35.85
N GLU A 861 9.23 -4.46 36.25
CA GLU A 861 9.17 -5.13 37.57
C GLU A 861 10.40 -6.00 37.86
N HIS A 862 11.08 -6.49 36.83
CA HIS A 862 12.32 -7.26 36.95
C HIS A 862 13.54 -6.35 36.80
N ASN A 863 13.40 -5.03 36.85
CA ASN A 863 14.47 -4.07 36.65
C ASN A 863 15.14 -4.16 35.25
N ARG A 864 14.40 -4.62 34.22
CA ARG A 864 14.85 -4.71 32.82
C ARG A 864 14.44 -3.49 32.01
N VAL A 865 15.30 -3.11 31.06
CA VAL A 865 15.07 -2.02 30.12
C VAL A 865 14.79 -2.55 28.72
N PHE A 866 13.89 -1.90 27.98
CA PHE A 866 13.50 -2.30 26.64
C PHE A 866 13.77 -1.22 25.60
N ILE A 867 14.12 -1.68 24.41
CA ILE A 867 14.13 -0.86 23.19
C ILE A 867 12.72 -0.77 22.64
N THR A 868 12.26 0.45 22.36
CA THR A 868 10.90 0.70 21.85
C THR A 868 10.84 0.75 20.32
N GLN A 869 11.97 1.03 19.65
CA GLN A 869 12.10 1.10 18.20
C GLN A 869 13.43 0.48 17.76
N TRP A 870 13.41 -0.43 16.78
CA TRP A 870 14.61 -1.09 16.29
C TRP A 870 14.86 -0.82 14.80
N ASP A 871 16.10 -0.46 14.48
CA ASP A 871 16.54 -0.12 13.11
C ASP A 871 17.13 -1.33 12.35
N ALA A 872 17.36 -2.46 13.04
CA ALA A 872 18.01 -3.65 12.48
C ALA A 872 17.38 -4.97 13.01
N ALA A 873 18.14 -5.81 13.73
CA ALA A 873 17.57 -6.97 14.42
C ALA A 873 16.89 -6.53 15.74
N PRO A 874 15.81 -7.21 16.17
CA PRO A 874 14.96 -6.79 17.30
C PRO A 874 15.58 -7.13 18.67
N TYR A 875 16.85 -6.79 18.90
CA TYR A 875 17.53 -6.98 20.17
C TYR A 875 16.90 -6.12 21.27
N TYR A 876 16.63 -6.71 22.43
CA TYR A 876 16.05 -6.04 23.60
C TYR A 876 14.65 -5.44 23.40
N VAL A 877 13.94 -5.86 22.36
CA VAL A 877 12.59 -5.36 22.04
C VAL A 877 11.55 -6.28 22.64
N LYS A 878 10.64 -5.71 23.45
CA LYS A 878 9.53 -6.47 24.03
C LYS A 878 8.54 -6.89 22.93
N PRO A 879 8.06 -8.15 22.89
CA PRO A 879 7.08 -8.66 21.93
C PRO A 879 5.65 -8.16 22.23
N THR A 880 5.45 -6.85 22.30
CA THR A 880 4.12 -6.24 22.46
C THR A 880 3.30 -6.41 21.19
N PHE A 881 1.98 -6.22 21.29
CA PHE A 881 1.09 -6.24 20.13
C PHE A 881 1.55 -5.26 19.04
N TRP A 882 1.91 -4.03 19.41
CA TRP A 882 2.41 -3.03 18.46
C TRP A 882 3.78 -3.40 17.87
N ASN A 883 4.69 -4.00 18.64
CA ASN A 883 6.01 -4.39 18.15
C ASN A 883 5.99 -5.64 17.28
N ARG A 884 4.94 -6.47 17.34
CA ARG A 884 4.77 -7.63 16.46
C ARG A 884 3.81 -7.39 15.29
N TRP A 885 2.90 -6.43 15.41
CA TRP A 885 1.82 -6.23 14.44
C TRP A 885 1.64 -4.78 13.98
N GLY A 886 2.51 -3.86 14.40
CA GLY A 886 2.54 -2.47 13.93
C GLY A 886 3.21 -2.30 12.57
N PRO A 887 3.19 -1.09 11.98
CA PRO A 887 3.68 -0.86 10.62
C PRO A 887 5.13 -1.30 10.37
N THR A 888 6.03 -1.03 11.33
CA THR A 888 7.43 -1.47 11.25
C THR A 888 7.53 -2.99 11.24
N ALA A 889 6.73 -3.68 12.07
CA ALA A 889 6.70 -5.14 12.12
C ALA A 889 6.19 -5.74 10.80
N TRP A 890 5.14 -5.18 10.20
CA TRP A 890 4.66 -5.62 8.89
C TRP A 890 5.73 -5.46 7.80
N LEU A 891 6.46 -4.34 7.81
CA LEU A 891 7.58 -4.13 6.89
C LEU A 891 8.71 -5.15 7.13
N THR A 892 9.14 -5.34 8.38
CA THR A 892 10.18 -6.31 8.77
C THR A 892 9.78 -7.73 8.36
N TRP A 893 8.52 -8.11 8.58
CA TRP A 893 7.96 -9.40 8.19
C TRP A 893 7.92 -9.57 6.66
N ALA A 894 7.46 -8.56 5.92
CA ALA A 894 7.44 -8.58 4.45
C ALA A 894 8.85 -8.70 3.84
N LEU A 895 9.88 -8.24 4.57
CA LEU A 895 11.29 -8.39 4.20
C LEU A 895 11.90 -9.75 4.61
N GLY A 896 11.12 -10.65 5.21
CA GLY A 896 11.59 -11.95 5.69
C GLY A 896 12.55 -11.87 6.87
N LYS A 897 12.42 -10.84 7.73
CA LYS A 897 13.29 -10.59 8.89
C LYS A 897 12.57 -10.96 10.20
N PRO A 898 13.30 -11.35 11.26
CA PRO A 898 12.70 -11.76 12.53
C PRO A 898 12.01 -10.58 13.23
N LEU A 899 10.87 -10.86 13.85
CA LEU A 899 10.15 -9.94 14.71
C LEU A 899 10.55 -10.13 16.18
N PRO A 900 10.25 -9.14 17.05
CA PRO A 900 10.42 -9.29 18.50
C PRO A 900 9.72 -10.55 19.02
N GLY A 901 10.46 -11.39 19.74
CA GLY A 901 9.99 -12.68 20.28
C GLY A 901 10.14 -13.87 19.33
N ASP A 902 10.49 -13.65 18.06
CA ASP A 902 10.85 -14.75 17.16
C ASP A 902 12.22 -15.33 17.57
N MET A 903 12.44 -16.62 17.31
CA MET A 903 13.69 -17.33 17.63
C MET A 903 14.00 -17.42 19.13
N GLY A 904 12.97 -17.40 19.98
CA GLY A 904 13.09 -17.56 21.44
C GLY A 904 13.93 -16.44 22.07
N ASP A 905 14.88 -16.81 22.92
CA ASP A 905 15.69 -15.85 23.69
C ASP A 905 16.86 -15.22 22.91
N LYS A 906 17.05 -15.58 21.63
CA LYS A 906 18.20 -15.15 20.82
C LYS A 906 18.37 -13.62 20.78
N TYR A 907 17.27 -12.89 20.73
CA TYR A 907 17.23 -11.43 20.63
C TYR A 907 16.88 -10.74 21.96
N TYR A 908 16.95 -11.43 23.09
CA TYR A 908 16.67 -10.87 24.42
C TYR A 908 15.30 -10.14 24.49
N PRO A 909 14.17 -10.77 24.12
CA PRO A 909 12.84 -10.14 24.16
C PRO A 909 12.40 -9.68 25.57
N GLN A 910 13.05 -10.17 26.62
CA GLN A 910 12.91 -9.78 28.02
C GLN A 910 13.67 -8.49 28.41
N GLY A 911 14.34 -7.84 27.46
CA GLY A 911 15.10 -6.62 27.70
C GLY A 911 16.50 -6.89 28.30
N TYR A 912 17.22 -5.82 28.63
CA TYR A 912 18.58 -5.89 29.20
C TYR A 912 18.65 -5.35 30.62
N TYR A 913 19.68 -5.79 31.34
CA TYR A 913 20.22 -5.07 32.50
C TYR A 913 21.44 -4.28 32.07
N THR A 914 21.50 -2.99 32.40
CA THR A 914 22.59 -2.09 31.96
C THR A 914 23.98 -2.64 32.29
N ALA A 915 24.15 -3.24 33.47
CA ALA A 915 25.41 -3.83 33.90
C ALA A 915 25.83 -5.11 33.15
N ASP A 916 24.92 -5.74 32.40
CA ASP A 916 25.23 -6.93 31.59
C ASP A 916 25.44 -6.60 30.10
N VAL A 917 25.06 -5.40 29.63
CA VAL A 917 25.16 -5.02 28.22
C VAL A 917 26.60 -5.15 27.71
N GLY A 918 26.76 -5.77 26.53
CA GLY A 918 28.05 -6.00 25.90
C GLY A 918 28.19 -7.40 25.31
N PRO A 919 29.41 -7.80 24.90
CA PRO A 919 29.66 -9.13 24.37
C PRO A 919 29.28 -10.22 25.36
N LYS A 920 28.73 -11.34 24.87
CA LYS A 920 28.19 -12.43 25.71
C LYS A 920 29.17 -12.93 26.78
N TYR A 921 30.47 -12.95 26.47
CA TYR A 921 31.51 -13.40 27.40
C TYR A 921 31.81 -12.43 28.56
N PHE A 922 31.25 -11.21 28.55
CA PHE A 922 31.29 -10.22 29.63
C PHE A 922 29.98 -10.13 30.43
N GLU A 923 28.91 -10.82 30.03
CA GLU A 923 27.64 -10.86 30.79
C GLU A 923 27.89 -11.43 32.20
N GLY A 924 27.36 -10.78 33.23
CA GLY A 924 27.57 -11.15 34.64
C GLY A 924 28.96 -10.85 35.22
N LYS A 925 29.93 -10.36 34.42
CA LYS A 925 31.31 -10.11 34.90
C LYS A 925 31.55 -8.65 35.29
N GLY A 926 32.47 -8.44 36.24
CA GLY A 926 32.99 -7.12 36.62
C GLY A 926 32.12 -6.34 37.61
N ARG A 927 31.16 -6.99 38.28
CA ARG A 927 30.17 -6.33 39.17
C ARG A 927 30.83 -5.49 40.26
N GLN A 928 31.76 -6.06 41.03
CA GLN A 928 32.49 -5.33 42.09
C GLN A 928 33.29 -4.14 41.55
N THR A 929 33.93 -4.28 40.37
CA THR A 929 34.66 -3.18 39.73
C THR A 929 33.70 -2.07 39.31
N MET A 930 32.56 -2.43 38.71
CA MET A 930 31.55 -1.46 38.31
C MET A 930 30.93 -0.75 39.51
N GLU A 931 30.65 -1.45 40.61
CA GLU A 931 30.15 -0.84 41.85
C GLU A 931 31.12 0.22 42.39
N LYS A 932 32.42 -0.08 42.43
CA LYS A 932 33.45 0.91 42.81
C LYS A 932 33.43 2.13 41.89
N ILE A 933 33.39 1.91 40.58
CA ILE A 933 33.33 3.02 39.60
C ILE A 933 32.03 3.82 39.78
N VAL A 934 30.90 3.18 40.08
CA VAL A 934 29.63 3.89 40.34
C VAL A 934 29.75 4.77 41.59
N GLU A 935 30.35 4.27 42.67
CA GLU A 935 30.59 5.08 43.87
C GLU A 935 31.55 6.26 43.61
N GLU A 936 32.61 6.06 42.82
CA GLU A 936 33.48 7.14 42.34
C GLU A 936 32.69 8.19 41.55
N LEU A 937 31.83 7.74 40.62
CA LEU A 937 31.01 8.61 39.78
C LEU A 937 29.95 9.37 40.57
N LYS A 938 29.39 8.79 41.64
CA LYS A 938 28.44 9.51 42.52
C LYS A 938 29.10 10.73 43.19
N VAL A 939 30.40 10.65 43.49
CA VAL A 939 31.15 11.73 44.12
C VAL A 939 31.58 12.77 43.09
N SER A 940 32.09 12.35 41.92
CA SER A 940 32.62 13.27 40.91
C SER A 940 31.51 13.88 40.03
N ARG A 941 30.45 13.14 39.74
CA ARG A 941 29.41 13.52 38.77
C ARG A 941 28.12 13.96 39.44
N THR A 942 28.20 15.05 40.19
CA THR A 942 27.09 15.60 41.01
C THR A 942 26.07 16.45 40.24
N GLY A 943 26.14 16.48 38.91
CA GLY A 943 25.27 17.32 38.06
C GLY A 943 25.65 18.81 38.05
N LYS A 944 26.78 19.18 38.66
CA LYS A 944 27.31 20.56 38.71
C LYS A 944 28.08 20.93 37.45
N CYS A 945 28.57 22.17 37.36
CA CYS A 945 29.42 22.61 36.26
C CYS A 945 30.77 21.88 36.30
N PRO A 946 31.23 21.23 35.21
CA PRO A 946 32.48 20.49 35.18
C PRO A 946 33.72 21.36 34.94
N PHE A 947 33.58 22.69 34.94
CA PHE A 947 34.67 23.67 34.72
C PHE A 947 35.00 24.50 35.97
N ILE A 948 34.29 24.24 37.08
CA ILE A 948 34.52 24.85 38.40
C ILE A 948 35.12 23.78 39.29
#